data_AF-A0A4P8HNM2-F1
#
_entry.id   AF-A0A4P8HNM2-F1
#
_cell.length_a   1.000
_cell.length_b   1.000
_cell.length_c   1.000
_cell.angle_alpha   90.00
_cell.angle_beta   90.00
_cell.angle_gamma   90.00
#
_symmetry.space_group_name_H-M   'P 1'
#
loop_
_entity.id
_entity.type
_entity.pdbx_description
1 polymer ?
#
loop_
_entity_poly.entity_id
_entity_poly.type
_entity_poly.pdbx_seq_one_letter_code
_entity_poly.pdbx_strand_id
1 'polypeptide(L)'
;MLAAAAAATSLAIVACGGHADAPPAAPEITLLSSKADYVAGNSALVEIAAPTAGLAAGTLKVTANDVDVSASFAADPAHPGHFVGLVTGLKAGANVLSANVGGAAASATVTNYGNGPVLSGPVLKPFQCQTQDFVLPDGSRLGAPTDAACSAPTKVQYMYLPTGAGALKVLPDTKALPADVASTTTTAGVTVPFVVRIETGTMNRGIYQNAILFNPVKDAAPGALSPPPAWNRGLIAVHGTGCATGWYIQGAAMGVSPYTATNMTRLGEGYAVFTNTLNHPTNSCNAHLAAETTLMGKHHFIKTFGVPAFTVSVGTSGGSYTSLQIADAFPGLFDGVFIDATFPDALAIAMSAMDAKLLSHYLAVNNGAGVSEHQMVAVSGHKSARAWYDLAVQSGRTDPVSGRTESIPTAGSFGGAYAAGAFNAAVPISQRWDAIVNPGGARATVFDIGRNIYGVDAQGYGLRPFDNVGVQYGLAQLNDGALTVEQFLDLNEKIGGYDRDGNYIAARSAGSEAAIQRAYQSGMQLGANGGLAAIPIFDLSNFYDEDNFYHYQWFHFAMRERLLKANGDTKNHVMWRGGVSFADLFGIATPGRAERAAVSAKAQADAWPLFIQWVRAYKAAAGAAPQRDRVIASKPAAAVDGCFTLSTTPAFIAETQTVGSTGPAGSCNAIWPTWTYPRAQAGASIAADKLKCALKPVTADDYLPVLGATQLARLKAIFPAGVCDWSKAGVNQAPVVPYPSVGPSRVNAIFDITAQ
;
A
#
# COMPACT_ATOMS: atom_id res chain seq x y z
N MET A 1 32.29 -66.19 -7.53
CA MET A 1 32.55 -67.40 -8.35
C MET A 1 31.45 -67.50 -9.38
N LEU A 2 31.85 -67.43 -10.67
CA LEU A 2 31.14 -67.79 -11.91
C LEU A 2 29.78 -67.12 -12.21
N ALA A 3 29.34 -66.93 -13.46
CA ALA A 3 29.92 -66.60 -14.76
C ALA A 3 28.72 -66.38 -15.70
N ALA A 4 28.92 -65.55 -16.71
CA ALA A 4 28.07 -65.15 -17.83
C ALA A 4 27.10 -66.19 -18.45
N ALA A 5 26.00 -65.70 -19.04
CA ALA A 5 25.58 -66.06 -20.39
C ALA A 5 24.65 -65.00 -21.01
N ALA A 6 24.98 -64.59 -22.23
CA ALA A 6 24.26 -63.64 -23.07
C ALA A 6 23.19 -64.33 -23.93
N ALA A 7 22.14 -63.60 -24.31
CA ALA A 7 21.30 -63.92 -25.46
C ALA A 7 20.93 -62.62 -26.18
N ALA A 8 21.56 -62.42 -27.33
CA ALA A 8 21.23 -61.38 -28.29
C ALA A 8 20.00 -61.81 -29.10
N THR A 9 19.00 -60.93 -29.19
CA THR A 9 17.92 -61.08 -30.16
C THR A 9 17.86 -59.81 -31.00
N SER A 10 18.37 -59.92 -32.22
CA SER A 10 18.33 -58.90 -33.26
C SER A 10 16.91 -58.78 -33.79
N LEU A 11 16.23 -57.66 -33.52
CA LEU A 11 15.05 -57.26 -34.28
C LEU A 11 15.41 -56.06 -35.14
N ALA A 12 15.59 -56.31 -36.43
CA ALA A 12 15.71 -55.27 -37.44
C ALA A 12 14.36 -54.56 -37.58
N ILE A 13 14.29 -53.30 -37.17
CA ILE A 13 13.22 -52.39 -37.57
C ILE A 13 13.80 -51.42 -38.60
N VAL A 14 13.25 -51.57 -39.80
CA VAL A 14 13.49 -50.81 -41.02
C VAL A 14 13.49 -49.31 -40.74
N ALA A 15 14.60 -48.66 -41.07
CA ALA A 15 14.70 -47.22 -41.20
C ALA A 15 13.82 -46.75 -42.37
N CYS A 16 12.62 -46.26 -42.06
CA CYS A 16 11.93 -45.31 -42.94
C CYS A 16 12.42 -43.92 -42.55
N GLY A 17 13.29 -43.38 -43.40
CA GLY A 17 13.73 -41.99 -43.36
C GLY A 17 12.55 -41.03 -43.48
N GLY A 18 12.38 -40.26 -42.42
CA GLY A 18 11.61 -39.02 -42.39
C GLY A 18 12.15 -38.24 -41.21
N HIS A 19 13.22 -37.47 -41.43
CA HIS A 19 13.50 -36.36 -40.52
C HIS A 19 12.33 -35.39 -40.72
N ALA A 20 11.26 -35.58 -39.95
CA ALA A 20 10.34 -34.49 -39.72
C ALA A 20 11.17 -33.46 -38.94
N ASP A 21 11.67 -32.44 -39.64
CA ASP A 21 12.22 -31.26 -39.01
C ASP A 21 11.21 -30.85 -37.94
N ALA A 22 11.61 -30.90 -36.67
CA ALA A 22 10.77 -30.41 -35.60
C ALA A 22 10.37 -28.97 -35.98
N PRO A 23 9.09 -28.60 -35.88
CA PRO A 23 8.66 -27.25 -36.25
C PRO A 23 9.56 -26.25 -35.51
N PRO A 24 10.07 -25.21 -36.21
CA PRO A 24 10.97 -24.26 -35.60
C PRO A 24 10.32 -23.70 -34.34
N ALA A 25 11.09 -23.60 -33.25
CA ALA A 25 10.60 -23.09 -31.98
C ALA A 25 9.90 -21.74 -32.23
N ALA A 26 8.72 -21.54 -31.63
CA ALA A 26 7.96 -20.32 -31.85
C ALA A 26 8.65 -19.13 -31.15
N PRO A 27 8.55 -17.90 -31.69
CA PRO A 27 9.00 -16.71 -30.97
C PRO A 27 8.17 -16.51 -29.69
N GLU A 28 8.75 -15.88 -28.67
CA GLU A 28 8.04 -15.50 -27.45
C GLU A 28 7.53 -14.05 -27.57
N ILE A 29 6.28 -13.81 -27.18
CA ILE A 29 5.66 -12.47 -27.18
C ILE A 29 5.42 -12.05 -25.73
N THR A 30 6.16 -11.03 -25.26
CA THR A 30 6.08 -10.55 -23.88
C THR A 30 5.70 -9.07 -23.85
N LEU A 31 4.67 -8.73 -23.07
CA LEU A 31 4.34 -7.32 -22.82
C LEU A 31 5.24 -6.79 -21.71
N LEU A 32 6.09 -5.82 -22.04
CA LEU A 32 7.00 -5.17 -21.09
C LEU A 32 6.31 -4.09 -20.26
N SER A 33 5.30 -3.42 -20.83
CA SER A 33 4.60 -2.34 -20.13
C SER A 33 3.58 -2.82 -19.12
N SER A 34 3.11 -4.07 -19.22
CA SER A 34 1.90 -4.55 -18.55
C SER A 34 1.74 -6.07 -18.62
N LYS A 35 0.93 -6.67 -17.75
CA LYS A 35 0.40 -8.03 -18.02
C LYS A 35 -0.62 -7.98 -19.16
N ALA A 36 -0.71 -9.05 -19.96
CA ALA A 36 -1.58 -9.13 -21.13
C ALA A 36 -3.07 -8.91 -20.81
N ASP A 37 -3.51 -9.31 -19.61
CA ASP A 37 -4.91 -9.20 -19.18
C ASP A 37 -5.31 -7.84 -18.60
N TYR A 38 -4.37 -6.90 -18.47
CA TYR A 38 -4.57 -5.65 -17.73
C TYR A 38 -4.05 -4.42 -18.50
N VAL A 39 -4.09 -4.43 -19.83
CA VAL A 39 -3.57 -3.31 -20.63
C VAL A 39 -4.45 -2.07 -20.46
N ALA A 40 -3.78 -0.92 -20.34
CA ALA A 40 -4.41 0.39 -20.18
C ALA A 40 -3.85 1.41 -21.19
N GLY A 41 -4.69 2.36 -21.57
CA GLY A 41 -4.48 3.33 -22.64
C GLY A 41 -4.80 2.74 -24.02
N ASN A 42 -4.05 3.13 -25.04
CA ASN A 42 -4.23 2.69 -26.42
C ASN A 42 -3.01 1.93 -26.98
N SER A 43 -2.09 1.54 -26.11
CA SER A 43 -0.77 1.06 -26.50
C SER A 43 -0.13 0.16 -25.44
N ALA A 44 0.76 -0.72 -25.88
CA ALA A 44 1.59 -1.58 -25.06
C ALA A 44 3.02 -1.64 -25.61
N LEU A 45 4.01 -1.67 -24.73
CA LEU A 45 5.39 -1.97 -25.11
C LEU A 45 5.56 -3.48 -25.12
N VAL A 46 6.01 -4.03 -26.25
CA VAL A 46 6.08 -5.46 -26.50
C VAL A 46 7.51 -5.85 -26.86
N GLU A 47 7.97 -6.96 -26.32
CA GLU A 47 9.18 -7.66 -26.72
C GLU A 47 8.81 -8.93 -27.50
N ILE A 48 9.55 -9.19 -28.57
CA ILE A 48 9.53 -10.44 -29.32
C ILE A 48 10.91 -11.09 -29.17
N ALA A 49 10.99 -12.23 -28.50
CA ALA A 49 12.22 -13.01 -28.43
C ALA A 49 12.26 -14.03 -29.58
N ALA A 50 13.31 -13.96 -30.40
CA ALA A 50 13.52 -14.89 -31.49
C ALA A 50 13.94 -16.28 -30.97
N PRO A 51 13.47 -17.36 -31.61
CA PRO A 51 13.83 -18.72 -31.23
C PRO A 51 15.30 -19.07 -31.53
N THR A 52 15.98 -18.28 -32.36
CA THR A 52 17.40 -18.47 -32.70
C THR A 52 18.10 -17.12 -32.70
N ALA A 53 19.22 -17.04 -31.96
CA ALA A 53 20.02 -15.82 -31.88
C ALA A 53 20.63 -15.44 -33.24
N GLY A 54 20.73 -14.14 -33.53
CA GLY A 54 21.39 -13.62 -34.73
C GLY A 54 20.48 -13.39 -35.95
N LEU A 55 19.16 -13.58 -35.82
CA LEU A 55 18.20 -13.20 -36.87
C LEU A 55 18.10 -11.67 -36.99
N ALA A 56 18.10 -11.16 -38.23
CA ALA A 56 18.01 -9.73 -38.51
C ALA A 56 16.56 -9.22 -38.38
N ALA A 57 16.38 -7.94 -38.01
CA ALA A 57 15.07 -7.31 -37.87
C ALA A 57 14.18 -7.40 -39.12
N GLY A 58 14.78 -7.45 -40.33
CA GLY A 58 14.04 -7.64 -41.58
C GLY A 58 13.33 -8.99 -41.73
N THR A 59 13.55 -9.93 -40.80
CA THR A 59 12.86 -11.23 -40.75
C THR A 59 11.67 -11.25 -39.79
N LEU A 60 11.42 -10.14 -39.08
CA LEU A 60 10.31 -9.98 -38.15
C LEU A 60 9.10 -9.40 -38.86
N LYS A 61 7.97 -10.10 -38.76
CA LYS A 61 6.65 -9.58 -39.11
C LYS A 61 5.74 -9.61 -37.90
N VAL A 62 5.23 -8.47 -37.46
CA VAL A 62 4.30 -8.36 -36.33
C VAL A 62 3.00 -7.74 -36.80
N THR A 63 1.87 -8.31 -36.39
CA THR A 63 0.55 -7.74 -36.62
C THR A 63 -0.21 -7.55 -35.31
N ALA A 64 -0.95 -6.45 -35.19
CA ALA A 64 -1.93 -6.22 -34.13
C ALA A 64 -3.33 -6.16 -34.74
N ASN A 65 -4.20 -7.13 -34.44
CA ASN A 65 -5.52 -7.28 -35.07
C ASN A 65 -5.44 -7.22 -36.60
N ASP A 66 -4.53 -8.02 -37.18
CA ASP A 66 -4.26 -8.11 -38.63
C ASP A 66 -3.66 -6.84 -39.28
N VAL A 67 -3.39 -5.79 -38.51
CA VAL A 67 -2.66 -4.60 -38.98
C VAL A 67 -1.16 -4.81 -38.78
N ASP A 68 -0.37 -4.67 -39.85
CA ASP A 68 1.09 -4.75 -39.79
C ASP A 68 1.67 -3.60 -38.95
N VAL A 69 2.37 -3.97 -37.87
CA VAL A 69 3.05 -3.05 -36.93
C VAL A 69 4.55 -3.35 -36.84
N SER A 70 5.10 -4.09 -37.81
CA SER A 70 6.51 -4.53 -37.81
C SER A 70 7.48 -3.35 -37.73
N ALA A 71 7.14 -2.23 -38.37
CA ALA A 71 7.96 -1.01 -38.38
C ALA A 71 8.11 -0.33 -37.01
N SER A 72 7.28 -0.71 -36.02
CA SER A 72 7.38 -0.20 -34.65
C SER A 72 8.42 -0.93 -33.79
N PHE A 73 9.01 -2.01 -34.30
CA PHE A 73 9.97 -2.84 -33.57
C PHE A 73 11.40 -2.56 -34.02
N ALA A 74 12.31 -2.51 -33.04
CA ALA A 74 13.75 -2.45 -33.25
C ALA A 74 14.43 -3.58 -32.48
N ALA A 75 15.57 -4.07 -32.97
CA ALA A 75 16.38 -5.02 -32.22
C ALA A 75 16.83 -4.39 -30.90
N ASP A 76 16.73 -5.14 -29.80
CA ASP A 76 17.28 -4.72 -28.51
C ASP A 76 18.81 -4.81 -28.56
N PRO A 77 19.54 -3.68 -28.47
CA PRO A 77 20.99 -3.69 -28.47
C PRO A 77 21.59 -4.46 -27.27
N ALA A 78 20.85 -4.59 -26.17
CA ALA A 78 21.31 -5.29 -24.97
C ALA A 78 21.09 -6.81 -25.04
N HIS A 79 20.15 -7.29 -25.86
CA HIS A 79 19.77 -8.70 -25.94
C HIS A 79 19.64 -9.15 -27.40
N PRO A 80 20.72 -9.68 -28.02
CA PRO A 80 20.69 -10.15 -29.40
C PRO A 80 19.58 -11.19 -29.63
N GLY A 81 18.74 -10.96 -30.65
CA GLY A 81 17.59 -11.82 -30.95
C GLY A 81 16.27 -11.36 -30.29
N HIS A 82 16.29 -10.32 -29.47
CA HIS A 82 15.07 -9.69 -28.95
C HIS A 82 14.74 -8.44 -29.75
N PHE A 83 13.45 -8.20 -29.97
CA PHE A 83 12.95 -7.01 -30.66
C PHE A 83 11.92 -6.31 -29.79
N VAL A 84 12.08 -5.02 -29.55
CA VAL A 84 11.16 -4.25 -28.71
C VAL A 84 10.45 -3.20 -29.55
N GLY A 85 9.14 -3.07 -29.37
CA GLY A 85 8.31 -2.13 -30.11
C GLY A 85 7.11 -1.64 -29.33
N LEU A 86 6.78 -0.36 -29.53
CA LEU A 86 5.57 0.25 -28.97
C LEU A 86 4.40 0.01 -29.93
N VAL A 87 3.55 -0.96 -29.60
CA VAL A 87 2.33 -1.25 -30.37
C VAL A 87 1.25 -0.26 -29.96
N THR A 88 0.77 0.54 -30.90
CA THR A 88 -0.28 1.55 -30.70
C THR A 88 -1.58 1.14 -31.42
N GLY A 89 -2.69 1.83 -31.12
CA GLY A 89 -3.97 1.55 -31.77
C GLY A 89 -4.71 0.33 -31.23
N LEU A 90 -4.34 -0.16 -30.04
CA LEU A 90 -5.06 -1.25 -29.38
C LEU A 90 -6.49 -0.82 -29.05
N LYS A 91 -7.46 -1.62 -29.48
CA LYS A 91 -8.90 -1.38 -29.25
C LYS A 91 -9.26 -1.77 -27.83
N ALA A 92 -10.33 -1.20 -27.28
CA ALA A 92 -10.88 -1.69 -26.01
C ALA A 92 -11.40 -3.15 -26.19
N GLY A 93 -11.18 -3.98 -25.18
CA GLY A 93 -11.46 -5.42 -25.22
C GLY A 93 -10.28 -6.26 -25.71
N ALA A 94 -10.58 -7.42 -26.28
CA ALA A 94 -9.58 -8.36 -26.76
C ALA A 94 -8.88 -7.84 -28.03
N ASN A 95 -7.57 -8.02 -28.07
CA ASN A 95 -6.70 -7.77 -29.21
C ASN A 95 -5.83 -9.02 -29.42
N VAL A 96 -5.42 -9.28 -30.66
CA VAL A 96 -4.48 -10.35 -30.99
C VAL A 96 -3.19 -9.74 -31.51
N LEU A 97 -2.09 -10.04 -30.83
CA LEU A 97 -0.74 -9.79 -31.32
C LEU A 97 -0.22 -11.07 -31.96
N SER A 98 0.28 -11.00 -33.18
CA SER A 98 0.92 -12.14 -33.85
C SER A 98 2.30 -11.72 -34.31
N ALA A 99 3.29 -12.57 -34.07
CA ALA A 99 4.66 -12.37 -34.52
C ALA A 99 5.13 -13.56 -35.35
N ASN A 100 5.79 -13.28 -36.46
CA ASN A 100 6.49 -14.26 -37.28
C ASN A 100 7.96 -13.85 -37.37
N VAL A 101 8.86 -14.77 -37.03
CA VAL A 101 10.31 -14.56 -37.09
C VAL A 101 10.90 -15.72 -37.87
N GLY A 102 11.41 -15.44 -39.09
CA GLY A 102 12.06 -16.45 -39.92
C GLY A 102 11.17 -17.66 -40.25
N GLY A 103 9.85 -17.48 -40.35
CA GLY A 103 8.88 -18.54 -40.64
C GLY A 103 8.21 -19.16 -39.42
N ALA A 104 8.79 -19.01 -38.21
CA ALA A 104 8.15 -19.43 -36.97
C ALA A 104 7.15 -18.39 -36.49
N ALA A 105 5.95 -18.80 -36.09
CA ALA A 105 4.87 -17.89 -35.70
C ALA A 105 4.38 -18.14 -34.26
N ALA A 106 4.00 -17.07 -33.57
CA ALA A 106 3.30 -17.09 -32.29
C ALA A 106 2.22 -16.03 -32.26
N SER A 107 1.23 -16.21 -31.38
CA SER A 107 0.22 -15.20 -31.09
C SER A 107 -0.05 -15.10 -29.60
N ALA A 108 -0.46 -13.90 -29.16
CA ALA A 108 -0.84 -13.59 -27.80
C ALA A 108 -2.12 -12.76 -27.78
N THR A 109 -3.05 -13.12 -26.90
CA THR A 109 -4.26 -12.33 -26.66
C THR A 109 -3.97 -11.27 -25.60
N VAL A 110 -4.44 -10.05 -25.86
CA VAL A 110 -4.25 -8.89 -24.99
C VAL A 110 -5.59 -8.26 -24.71
N THR A 111 -5.92 -8.04 -23.44
CA THR A 111 -7.16 -7.35 -23.06
C THR A 111 -6.86 -5.91 -22.65
N ASN A 112 -7.38 -4.96 -23.42
CA ASN A 112 -7.19 -3.53 -23.19
C ASN A 112 -8.45 -2.88 -22.62
N TYR A 113 -8.29 -2.11 -21.54
CA TYR A 113 -9.38 -1.42 -20.84
C TYR A 113 -9.40 0.08 -21.12
N GLY A 114 -8.60 0.57 -22.07
CA GLY A 114 -8.57 2.00 -22.38
C GLY A 114 -8.18 2.82 -21.15
N ASN A 115 -8.96 3.84 -20.82
CA ASN A 115 -8.71 4.69 -19.64
C ASN A 115 -9.20 4.08 -18.31
N GLY A 116 -9.52 2.78 -18.29
CA GLY A 116 -10.02 2.06 -17.14
C GLY A 116 -11.52 2.27 -16.88
N PRO A 117 -12.06 1.72 -15.77
CA PRO A 117 -11.37 0.87 -14.78
C PRO A 117 -10.92 -0.49 -15.35
N VAL A 118 -9.91 -1.11 -14.72
CA VAL A 118 -9.33 -2.42 -15.07
C VAL A 118 -9.70 -3.50 -14.03
N LEU A 119 -9.57 -3.15 -12.75
CA LEU A 119 -9.64 -4.02 -11.57
C LEU A 119 -10.48 -3.42 -10.43
N SER A 120 -10.67 -2.10 -10.38
CA SER A 120 -11.26 -1.39 -9.24
C SER A 120 -12.79 -1.33 -9.22
N GLY A 121 -13.45 -1.88 -10.24
CA GLY A 121 -14.90 -1.83 -10.41
C GLY A 121 -15.41 -0.46 -10.85
N PRO A 122 -16.73 -0.20 -10.73
CA PRO A 122 -17.35 1.06 -11.15
C PRO A 122 -16.74 2.28 -10.47
N VAL A 123 -16.62 3.38 -11.21
CA VAL A 123 -16.10 4.63 -10.66
C VAL A 123 -16.94 5.15 -9.50
N LEU A 124 -16.28 5.62 -8.45
CA LEU A 124 -16.93 6.19 -7.27
C LEU A 124 -17.78 7.42 -7.67
N LYS A 125 -19.00 7.51 -7.13
CA LYS A 125 -19.95 8.61 -7.36
C LYS A 125 -20.55 9.08 -6.02
N PRO A 126 -20.80 10.39 -5.85
CA PRO A 126 -20.36 11.51 -6.70
C PRO A 126 -18.83 11.63 -6.72
N PHE A 127 -18.23 12.43 -7.61
CA PHE A 127 -16.78 12.63 -7.57
C PHE A 127 -16.38 13.94 -8.22
N GLN A 128 -15.56 14.74 -7.53
CA GLN A 128 -15.22 16.09 -7.95
C GLN A 128 -13.93 16.12 -8.75
N CYS A 129 -14.02 16.56 -9.99
CA CYS A 129 -12.86 16.88 -10.81
C CYS A 129 -12.27 18.23 -10.37
N GLN A 130 -10.95 18.28 -10.27
CA GLN A 130 -10.19 19.41 -9.72
C GLN A 130 -8.97 19.79 -10.59
N THR A 131 -8.92 19.36 -11.86
CA THR A 131 -7.81 19.71 -12.77
C THR A 131 -7.67 21.21 -12.94
N GLN A 132 -8.77 21.98 -12.89
CA GLN A 132 -8.73 23.45 -12.94
C GLN A 132 -8.06 24.05 -11.70
N ASP A 133 -8.11 23.34 -10.57
CA ASP A 133 -7.60 23.84 -9.29
C ASP A 133 -6.13 23.46 -9.07
N PHE A 134 -5.61 22.52 -9.86
CA PHE A 134 -4.25 22.01 -9.75
C PHE A 134 -3.21 23.00 -10.28
N VAL A 135 -2.31 23.43 -9.38
CA VAL A 135 -1.21 24.36 -9.68
C VAL A 135 0.01 23.60 -10.21
N LEU A 136 0.49 24.03 -11.36
CA LEU A 136 1.67 23.51 -12.03
C LEU A 136 2.97 24.15 -11.50
N PRO A 137 4.13 23.52 -11.71
CA PRO A 137 5.44 24.06 -11.34
C PRO A 137 5.71 25.54 -11.69
N ASP A 138 5.14 26.07 -12.77
CA ASP A 138 5.29 27.48 -13.18
C ASP A 138 4.25 28.44 -12.59
N GLY A 139 3.39 27.96 -11.70
CA GLY A 139 2.30 28.72 -11.09
C GLY A 139 1.02 28.78 -11.93
N SER A 140 1.03 28.28 -13.17
CA SER A 140 -0.18 28.14 -13.99
C SER A 140 -1.05 26.96 -13.53
N ARG A 141 -2.24 26.80 -14.11
CA ARG A 141 -3.19 25.72 -13.76
C ARG A 141 -3.23 24.64 -14.84
N LEU A 142 -3.49 23.38 -14.46
CA LEU A 142 -3.58 22.27 -15.43
C LEU A 142 -4.71 22.51 -16.44
N GLY A 143 -5.86 22.99 -16.00
CA GLY A 143 -6.98 23.42 -16.86
C GLY A 143 -8.28 22.70 -16.52
N ALA A 144 -9.41 23.18 -17.07
CA ALA A 144 -10.72 22.54 -16.83
C ALA A 144 -10.75 21.08 -17.32
N PRO A 145 -11.50 20.20 -16.63
CA PRO A 145 -11.62 18.80 -17.03
C PRO A 145 -12.30 18.72 -18.40
N THR A 146 -11.78 17.85 -19.28
CA THR A 146 -12.27 17.70 -20.65
C THR A 146 -13.41 16.69 -20.77
N ASP A 147 -13.67 15.90 -19.72
CA ASP A 147 -14.70 14.87 -19.68
C ASP A 147 -15.13 14.53 -18.24
N ALA A 148 -16.10 13.61 -18.11
CA ALA A 148 -16.57 13.10 -16.82
C ALA A 148 -15.57 12.17 -16.10
N ALA A 149 -14.53 11.70 -16.81
CA ALA A 149 -13.43 10.93 -16.23
C ALA A 149 -12.38 11.85 -15.59
N CYS A 150 -12.64 13.17 -15.51
CA CYS A 150 -11.74 14.17 -14.98
C CYS A 150 -10.42 14.25 -15.77
N SER A 151 -10.47 14.01 -17.08
CA SER A 151 -9.28 14.09 -17.93
C SER A 151 -8.81 15.52 -18.16
N ALA A 152 -7.51 15.72 -18.37
CA ALA A 152 -6.93 16.97 -18.85
C ALA A 152 -5.73 16.70 -19.77
N PRO A 153 -5.43 17.60 -20.73
CA PRO A 153 -4.27 17.46 -21.60
C PRO A 153 -2.95 17.41 -20.80
N THR A 154 -2.06 16.51 -21.19
CA THR A 154 -0.72 16.41 -20.59
C THR A 154 0.10 17.68 -20.87
N LYS A 155 0.72 18.22 -19.83
CA LYS A 155 1.64 19.36 -19.88
C LYS A 155 3.02 18.92 -19.45
N VAL A 156 4.04 19.35 -20.20
CA VAL A 156 5.45 19.09 -19.91
C VAL A 156 6.12 20.42 -19.57
N GLN A 157 6.77 20.47 -18.42
CA GLN A 157 7.49 21.63 -17.92
C GLN A 157 8.92 21.24 -17.55
N TYR A 158 9.81 22.21 -17.62
CA TYR A 158 11.20 22.04 -17.25
C TYR A 158 11.53 22.98 -16.11
N MET A 159 12.14 22.43 -15.06
CA MET A 159 12.61 23.17 -13.91
C MET A 159 14.11 22.95 -13.78
N TYR A 160 14.88 23.90 -13.26
CA TYR A 160 16.31 23.72 -12.99
C TYR A 160 16.64 24.09 -11.55
N LEU A 161 17.73 23.52 -11.02
CA LEU A 161 18.27 23.91 -9.73
C LEU A 161 19.36 24.97 -9.95
N PRO A 162 19.20 26.21 -9.47
CA PRO A 162 20.28 27.19 -9.47
C PRO A 162 21.42 26.78 -8.53
N THR A 163 22.64 27.18 -8.85
CA THR A 163 23.84 26.93 -8.04
C THR A 163 23.67 27.58 -6.66
N GLY A 164 23.83 26.78 -5.60
CA GLY A 164 23.68 27.24 -4.21
C GLY A 164 22.23 27.45 -3.73
N ALA A 165 21.22 27.17 -4.57
CA ALA A 165 19.82 27.27 -4.18
C ALA A 165 19.29 25.95 -3.58
N GLY A 166 18.29 26.06 -2.70
CA GLY A 166 17.59 24.90 -2.11
C GLY A 166 16.28 24.51 -2.82
N ALA A 167 15.92 25.19 -3.91
CA ALA A 167 14.65 24.99 -4.61
C ALA A 167 14.81 25.18 -6.13
N LEU A 168 13.97 24.48 -6.89
CA LEU A 168 13.92 24.56 -8.34
C LEU A 168 13.26 25.85 -8.82
N LYS A 169 13.69 26.35 -9.99
CA LYS A 169 13.06 27.45 -10.73
C LYS A 169 12.58 26.97 -12.09
N VAL A 170 11.59 27.65 -12.65
CA VAL A 170 11.13 27.42 -14.02
C VAL A 170 12.28 27.67 -15.00
N LEU A 171 12.50 26.74 -15.91
CA LEU A 171 13.45 26.92 -17.01
C LEU A 171 12.82 27.88 -18.04
N PRO A 172 13.43 29.05 -18.31
CA PRO A 172 12.81 30.08 -19.14
C PRO A 172 12.81 29.73 -20.64
N ASP A 173 13.78 28.95 -21.12
CA ASP A 173 13.91 28.50 -22.51
C ASP A 173 14.39 27.05 -22.54
N THR A 174 13.88 26.25 -23.48
CA THR A 174 14.29 24.86 -23.71
C THR A 174 15.46 24.74 -24.67
N LYS A 175 15.84 25.83 -25.36
CA LYS A 175 16.94 25.87 -26.33
C LYS A 175 18.28 26.32 -25.73
N ALA A 176 18.28 26.89 -24.54
CA ALA A 176 19.48 27.32 -23.83
C ALA A 176 19.30 27.17 -22.31
N LEU A 177 20.37 26.74 -21.62
CA LEU A 177 20.38 26.65 -20.17
C LEU A 177 20.85 27.97 -19.53
N PRO A 178 20.23 28.42 -18.41
CA PRO A 178 20.76 29.53 -17.62
C PRO A 178 22.21 29.28 -17.16
N ALA A 179 22.98 30.37 -17.03
CA ALA A 179 24.39 30.30 -16.65
C ALA A 179 24.60 29.78 -15.20
N ASP A 180 23.58 29.87 -14.35
CA ASP A 180 23.63 29.48 -12.94
C ASP A 180 23.09 28.07 -12.68
N VAL A 181 22.79 27.26 -13.69
CA VAL A 181 22.33 25.87 -13.50
C VAL A 181 23.39 25.04 -12.75
N ALA A 182 23.01 24.47 -11.61
CA ALA A 182 23.85 23.55 -10.86
C ALA A 182 24.06 22.24 -11.64
N SER A 183 25.16 21.53 -11.37
CA SER A 183 25.40 20.18 -11.90
C SER A 183 25.21 19.12 -10.82
N THR A 184 24.89 17.91 -11.24
CA THR A 184 24.82 16.73 -10.38
C THR A 184 25.44 15.53 -11.09
N THR A 185 25.95 14.58 -10.30
CA THR A 185 26.48 13.30 -10.79
C THR A 185 25.60 12.19 -10.28
N THR A 186 24.99 11.46 -11.20
CA THR A 186 24.07 10.38 -10.86
C THR A 186 24.80 9.18 -10.28
N THR A 187 24.06 8.26 -9.66
CA THR A 187 24.60 6.98 -9.18
C THR A 187 25.13 6.07 -10.30
N ALA A 188 24.88 6.41 -11.56
CA ALA A 188 25.46 5.76 -12.73
C ALA A 188 26.76 6.44 -13.22
N GLY A 189 27.24 7.47 -12.50
CA GLY A 189 28.47 8.20 -12.84
C GLY A 189 28.30 9.25 -13.95
N VAL A 190 27.05 9.56 -14.34
CA VAL A 190 26.77 10.54 -15.40
C VAL A 190 26.63 11.93 -14.78
N THR A 191 27.47 12.87 -15.19
CA THR A 191 27.39 14.28 -14.77
C THR A 191 26.54 15.07 -15.76
N VAL A 192 25.48 15.71 -15.27
CA VAL A 192 24.53 16.50 -16.07
C VAL A 192 24.19 17.82 -15.38
N PRO A 193 23.69 18.82 -16.12
CA PRO A 193 22.98 19.95 -15.49
C PRO A 193 21.74 19.43 -14.74
N PHE A 194 21.47 19.98 -13.55
CA PHE A 194 20.30 19.65 -12.76
C PHE A 194 19.07 20.35 -13.35
N VAL A 195 18.53 19.75 -14.40
CA VAL A 195 17.27 20.13 -15.04
C VAL A 195 16.32 18.94 -14.95
N VAL A 196 15.10 19.20 -14.51
CA VAL A 196 14.06 18.21 -14.28
C VAL A 196 12.94 18.43 -15.29
N ARG A 197 12.63 17.40 -16.08
CA ARG A 197 11.39 17.33 -16.86
C ARG A 197 10.27 16.86 -15.94
N ILE A 198 9.20 17.64 -15.85
CA ILE A 198 7.99 17.31 -15.11
C ILE A 198 6.84 17.18 -16.10
N GLU A 199 6.27 15.99 -16.17
CA GLU A 199 5.08 15.72 -16.97
C GLU A 199 3.87 15.59 -16.05
N THR A 200 2.87 16.45 -16.26
CA THR A 200 1.61 16.44 -15.50
C THR A 200 0.47 16.09 -16.43
N GLY A 201 -0.37 15.13 -16.06
CA GLY A 201 -1.55 14.74 -16.82
C GLY A 201 -2.56 14.03 -15.94
N THR A 202 -3.54 13.36 -16.54
CA THR A 202 -4.58 12.63 -15.81
C THR A 202 -4.60 11.16 -16.15
N MET A 203 -4.83 10.32 -15.15
CA MET A 203 -4.88 8.88 -15.28
C MET A 203 -5.73 8.26 -14.18
N ASN A 204 -6.61 7.33 -14.55
CA ASN A 204 -7.58 6.73 -13.63
C ASN A 204 -8.39 7.77 -12.82
N ARG A 205 -8.73 8.90 -13.46
CA ARG A 205 -9.31 10.11 -12.85
C ARG A 205 -8.41 10.89 -11.89
N GLY A 206 -7.26 10.35 -11.48
CA GLY A 206 -6.25 11.08 -10.70
C GLY A 206 -5.39 11.98 -11.58
N ILE A 207 -4.74 12.96 -10.97
CA ILE A 207 -3.70 13.77 -11.64
C ILE A 207 -2.37 13.08 -11.32
N TYR A 208 -1.55 12.81 -12.33
CA TYR A 208 -0.23 12.22 -12.16
C TYR A 208 0.88 13.22 -12.44
N GLN A 209 2.04 13.00 -11.82
CA GLN A 209 3.29 13.68 -12.16
C GLN A 209 4.43 12.68 -12.30
N ASN A 210 5.16 12.77 -13.41
CA ASN A 210 6.46 12.12 -13.61
C ASN A 210 7.56 13.18 -13.56
N ALA A 211 8.58 12.99 -12.72
CA ALA A 211 9.76 13.83 -12.64
C ALA A 211 11.03 13.02 -12.94
N ILE A 212 11.89 13.54 -13.81
CA ILE A 212 13.13 12.88 -14.24
C ILE A 212 14.18 13.93 -14.65
N LEU A 213 15.46 13.66 -14.40
CA LEU A 213 16.54 14.50 -14.95
C LEU A 213 16.52 14.47 -16.48
N PHE A 214 16.59 15.64 -17.10
CA PHE A 214 16.50 15.79 -18.55
C PHE A 214 17.08 17.13 -18.99
N ASN A 215 17.99 17.13 -19.97
CA ASN A 215 18.53 18.34 -20.57
C ASN A 215 17.82 18.64 -21.91
N PRO A 216 16.85 19.57 -21.95
CA PRO A 216 16.07 19.84 -23.16
C PRO A 216 16.87 20.46 -24.31
N VAL A 217 18.10 20.93 -24.06
CA VAL A 217 18.99 21.48 -25.08
C VAL A 217 19.74 20.38 -25.85
N LYS A 218 19.99 19.23 -25.21
CA LYS A 218 20.80 18.13 -25.77
C LYS A 218 20.05 16.82 -25.96
N ASP A 219 19.14 16.51 -25.05
CA ASP A 219 18.49 15.21 -25.00
C ASP A 219 17.34 15.17 -26.02
N ALA A 220 17.24 14.05 -26.75
CA ALA A 220 16.08 13.80 -27.59
C ALA A 220 14.83 13.61 -26.72
N ALA A 221 13.65 13.87 -27.29
CA ALA A 221 12.38 13.59 -26.61
C ALA A 221 12.35 12.12 -26.13
N PRO A 222 11.94 11.85 -24.88
CA PRO A 222 11.91 10.50 -24.35
C PRO A 222 11.00 9.59 -25.18
N GLY A 223 11.42 8.34 -25.34
CA GLY A 223 10.58 7.26 -25.84
C GLY A 223 10.88 5.96 -25.13
N ALA A 224 10.01 4.96 -25.27
CA ALA A 224 10.19 3.65 -24.63
C ALA A 224 11.55 2.99 -24.92
N LEU A 225 12.13 3.26 -26.09
CA LEU A 225 13.44 2.77 -26.54
C LEU A 225 14.56 3.82 -26.44
N SER A 226 14.22 5.05 -26.05
CA SER A 226 15.12 6.20 -25.99
C SER A 226 14.96 6.88 -24.62
N PRO A 227 15.39 6.22 -23.53
CA PRO A 227 15.33 6.78 -22.18
C PRO A 227 16.19 8.05 -22.06
N PRO A 228 15.87 8.95 -21.11
CA PRO A 228 16.77 10.04 -20.76
C PRO A 228 18.16 9.51 -20.33
N PRO A 229 19.28 10.05 -20.86
CA PRO A 229 20.62 9.53 -20.59
C PRO A 229 21.03 9.56 -19.10
N ALA A 230 20.51 10.53 -18.34
CA ALA A 230 20.81 10.68 -16.92
C ALA A 230 20.04 9.69 -16.03
N TRP A 231 19.04 8.98 -16.55
CA TRP A 231 18.23 8.07 -15.75
C TRP A 231 19.00 6.80 -15.41
N ASN A 232 19.16 6.53 -14.11
CA ASN A 232 19.83 5.34 -13.60
C ASN A 232 18.97 4.06 -13.68
N ARG A 233 17.84 4.11 -14.41
CA ARG A 233 16.83 3.05 -14.55
C ARG A 233 16.06 2.67 -13.28
N GLY A 234 16.27 3.36 -12.15
CA GLY A 234 15.44 3.20 -10.96
C GLY A 234 14.22 4.12 -10.99
N LEU A 235 13.04 3.56 -10.71
CA LEU A 235 11.79 4.30 -10.57
C LEU A 235 11.32 4.29 -9.11
N ILE A 236 10.92 5.46 -8.60
CA ILE A 236 10.35 5.62 -7.26
C ILE A 236 8.87 5.98 -7.41
N ALA A 237 7.98 5.11 -6.93
CA ALA A 237 6.56 5.42 -6.77
C ALA A 237 6.34 6.06 -5.39
N VAL A 238 5.90 7.31 -5.36
CA VAL A 238 5.70 8.07 -4.13
C VAL A 238 4.24 8.00 -3.71
N HIS A 239 4.00 7.56 -2.49
CA HIS A 239 2.68 7.54 -1.86
C HIS A 239 2.59 8.61 -0.77
N GLY A 240 1.36 9.08 -0.55
CA GLY A 240 1.06 10.20 0.34
C GLY A 240 1.02 9.86 1.82
N THR A 241 0.16 10.57 2.55
CA THR A 241 -0.16 10.34 3.97
C THR A 241 -1.66 10.56 4.22
N GLY A 242 -2.12 10.35 5.45
CA GLY A 242 -3.51 10.60 5.88
C GLY A 242 -4.48 9.44 5.64
N CYS A 243 -5.77 9.71 5.86
CA CYS A 243 -6.97 8.88 5.64
C CYS A 243 -8.05 9.33 6.65
N ALA A 244 -8.27 10.65 6.74
CA ALA A 244 -9.15 11.21 7.77
C ALA A 244 -10.47 11.73 7.21
N THR A 245 -10.51 12.20 5.96
CA THR A 245 -11.67 12.94 5.46
C THR A 245 -12.07 12.55 4.04
N GLY A 246 -13.37 12.25 3.89
CA GLY A 246 -14.20 12.82 2.86
C GLY A 246 -14.18 12.13 1.52
N TRP A 247 -13.01 11.88 0.96
CA TRP A 247 -12.81 11.25 -0.35
C TRP A 247 -13.78 11.80 -1.43
N TYR A 248 -14.08 11.06 -2.49
CA TYR A 248 -14.89 11.55 -3.63
C TYR A 248 -14.30 12.77 -4.37
N ILE A 249 -12.98 12.92 -4.35
CA ILE A 249 -12.28 14.03 -5.01
C ILE A 249 -11.10 13.54 -5.85
N GLN A 250 -10.79 14.29 -6.91
CA GLN A 250 -9.58 14.07 -7.70
C GLN A 250 -8.30 14.47 -6.96
N GLY A 251 -8.38 15.49 -6.11
CA GLY A 251 -7.23 16.10 -5.43
C GLY A 251 -6.63 17.25 -6.26
N ALA A 252 -6.70 18.47 -5.75
CA ALA A 252 -6.15 19.68 -6.39
C ALA A 252 -4.63 19.86 -6.18
N ALA A 253 -3.96 18.92 -5.52
CA ALA A 253 -2.53 18.93 -5.30
C ALA A 253 -2.03 17.50 -5.07
N MET A 254 -0.74 17.25 -5.35
CA MET A 254 -0.13 15.93 -5.10
C MET A 254 -0.07 15.56 -3.63
N GLY A 255 -0.04 16.55 -2.73
CA GLY A 255 0.21 16.35 -1.29
C GLY A 255 1.65 15.99 -0.95
N VAL A 256 2.34 15.25 -1.84
CA VAL A 256 3.80 15.00 -1.78
C VAL A 256 4.39 15.32 -3.15
N SER A 257 5.32 16.28 -3.20
CA SER A 257 5.93 16.71 -4.47
C SER A 257 6.95 15.67 -4.98
N PRO A 258 6.93 15.32 -6.28
CA PRO A 258 7.92 14.40 -6.85
C PRO A 258 9.27 15.06 -7.16
N TYR A 259 9.47 16.34 -6.86
CA TYR A 259 10.67 17.09 -7.24
C TYR A 259 11.21 18.06 -6.17
N THR A 260 10.73 17.96 -4.92
CA THR A 260 11.26 18.74 -3.79
C THR A 260 11.75 17.83 -2.66
N ALA A 261 12.39 18.41 -1.64
CA ALA A 261 12.88 17.71 -0.44
C ALA A 261 13.68 16.44 -0.81
N THR A 262 13.40 15.30 -0.17
CA THR A 262 14.08 14.02 -0.42
C THR A 262 14.01 13.61 -1.89
N ASN A 263 12.91 13.89 -2.60
CA ASN A 263 12.77 13.53 -4.02
C ASN A 263 13.70 14.36 -4.92
N MET A 264 14.04 15.60 -4.53
CA MET A 264 15.07 16.38 -5.24
C MET A 264 16.45 15.71 -5.11
N THR A 265 16.78 15.19 -3.94
CA THR A 265 17.99 14.38 -3.75
C THR A 265 17.96 13.12 -4.62
N ARG A 266 16.83 12.40 -4.65
CA ARG A 266 16.69 11.19 -5.50
C ARG A 266 16.81 11.50 -6.99
N LEU A 267 16.27 12.63 -7.46
CA LEU A 267 16.46 13.08 -8.83
C LEU A 267 17.94 13.29 -9.15
N GLY A 268 18.70 13.95 -8.26
CA GLY A 268 20.16 14.13 -8.41
C GLY A 268 20.94 12.81 -8.48
N GLU A 269 20.49 11.78 -7.76
CA GLU A 269 21.04 10.43 -7.82
C GLU A 269 20.71 9.69 -9.14
N GLY A 270 19.89 10.28 -10.00
CA GLY A 270 19.48 9.76 -11.30
C GLY A 270 18.19 8.95 -11.28
N TYR A 271 17.44 8.90 -10.17
CA TYR A 271 16.14 8.22 -10.13
C TYR A 271 15.08 9.01 -10.88
N ALA A 272 14.09 8.29 -11.44
CA ALA A 272 12.83 8.88 -11.83
C ALA A 272 11.82 8.76 -10.69
N VAL A 273 10.90 9.72 -10.59
CA VAL A 273 9.88 9.76 -9.55
C VAL A 273 8.50 9.84 -10.18
N PHE A 274 7.59 8.97 -9.77
CA PHE A 274 6.19 8.92 -10.18
C PHE A 274 5.28 9.13 -8.98
N THR A 275 4.22 9.92 -9.14
CA THR A 275 3.15 10.08 -8.16
C THR A 275 1.81 10.31 -8.85
N ASN A 276 0.72 10.01 -8.15
CA ASN A 276 -0.64 10.30 -8.57
C ASN A 276 -1.50 10.69 -7.36
N THR A 277 -2.39 11.67 -7.52
CA THR A 277 -3.26 12.16 -6.44
C THR A 277 -4.14 11.07 -5.82
N LEU A 278 -4.52 10.02 -6.55
CA LEU A 278 -5.29 8.88 -6.02
C LEU A 278 -4.42 7.82 -5.33
N ASN A 279 -3.09 7.94 -5.42
CA ASN A 279 -2.18 7.21 -4.53
C ASN A 279 -1.94 7.93 -3.20
N HIS A 280 -2.55 9.12 -3.01
CA HIS A 280 -2.52 9.85 -1.75
C HIS A 280 -3.78 9.55 -0.90
N PRO A 281 -3.64 8.90 0.26
CA PRO A 281 -4.76 8.52 1.13
C PRO A 281 -5.76 9.60 1.57
N THR A 282 -5.29 10.84 1.74
CA THR A 282 -6.21 11.99 1.96
C THR A 282 -7.21 12.20 0.82
N ASN A 283 -6.86 11.82 -0.42
CA ASN A 283 -7.78 11.90 -1.57
C ASN A 283 -8.49 10.57 -1.83
N SER A 284 -7.82 9.45 -1.57
CA SER A 284 -8.35 8.09 -1.74
C SER A 284 -7.79 7.12 -0.70
N CYS A 285 -8.54 6.86 0.37
CA CYS A 285 -8.19 5.82 1.35
C CYS A 285 -8.65 4.42 0.90
N ASN A 286 -8.39 4.10 -0.37
CA ASN A 286 -8.75 2.84 -1.00
C ASN A 286 -7.51 2.32 -1.74
N ALA A 287 -6.78 1.40 -1.10
CA ALA A 287 -5.52 0.89 -1.61
C ALA A 287 -5.69 0.05 -2.90
N HIS A 288 -6.89 -0.51 -3.13
CA HIS A 288 -7.20 -1.23 -4.36
C HIS A 288 -7.33 -0.30 -5.57
N LEU A 289 -8.03 0.83 -5.40
CA LEU A 289 -8.07 1.90 -6.41
C LEU A 289 -6.68 2.53 -6.62
N ALA A 290 -5.94 2.71 -5.53
CA ALA A 290 -4.55 3.16 -5.60
C ALA A 290 -3.68 2.17 -6.42
N ALA A 291 -3.85 0.86 -6.24
CA ALA A 291 -3.12 -0.15 -6.99
C ALA A 291 -3.35 -0.07 -8.51
N GLU A 292 -4.61 0.04 -8.94
CA GLU A 292 -4.94 0.23 -10.35
C GLU A 292 -4.32 1.52 -10.90
N THR A 293 -4.36 2.59 -10.10
CA THR A 293 -3.74 3.87 -10.46
C THR A 293 -2.23 3.75 -10.63
N THR A 294 -1.55 3.04 -9.72
CA THR A 294 -0.10 2.76 -9.81
C THR A 294 0.22 1.88 -11.01
N LEU A 295 -0.60 0.84 -11.27
CA LEU A 295 -0.48 -0.04 -12.42
C LEU A 295 -0.52 0.76 -13.72
N MET A 296 -1.57 1.58 -13.91
CA MET A 296 -1.70 2.42 -15.09
C MET A 296 -0.54 3.43 -15.18
N GLY A 297 -0.14 4.02 -14.05
CA GLY A 297 0.97 4.97 -13.98
C GLY A 297 2.29 4.38 -14.43
N LYS A 298 2.61 3.18 -13.94
CA LYS A 298 3.80 2.42 -14.34
C LYS A 298 3.73 2.03 -15.82
N HIS A 299 2.57 1.61 -16.33
CA HIS A 299 2.38 1.32 -17.76
C HIS A 299 2.71 2.54 -18.62
N HIS A 300 2.19 3.71 -18.25
CA HIS A 300 2.46 4.97 -18.96
C HIS A 300 3.92 5.39 -18.86
N PHE A 301 4.52 5.28 -17.67
CA PHE A 301 5.93 5.57 -17.48
C PHE A 301 6.80 4.71 -18.42
N ILE A 302 6.57 3.40 -18.47
CA ILE A 302 7.33 2.48 -19.33
C ILE A 302 7.19 2.85 -20.81
N LYS A 303 5.98 3.18 -21.26
CA LYS A 303 5.72 3.57 -22.66
C LYS A 303 6.33 4.92 -23.04
N THR A 304 6.60 5.78 -22.06
CA THR A 304 7.14 7.13 -22.27
C THR A 304 8.65 7.20 -22.11
N PHE A 305 9.22 6.53 -21.10
CA PHE A 305 10.62 6.65 -20.72
C PHE A 305 11.41 5.33 -20.83
N GLY A 306 10.73 4.20 -20.99
CA GLY A 306 11.32 2.86 -21.06
C GLY A 306 11.21 2.06 -19.77
N VAL A 307 11.61 0.79 -19.83
CA VAL A 307 11.49 -0.17 -18.73
C VAL A 307 12.47 0.16 -17.59
N PRO A 308 12.01 0.29 -16.33
CA PRO A 308 12.89 0.41 -15.16
C PRO A 308 13.65 -0.89 -14.89
N ALA A 309 14.90 -0.79 -14.42
CA ALA A 309 15.63 -1.92 -13.85
C ALA A 309 14.99 -2.41 -12.54
N PHE A 310 14.39 -1.48 -11.79
CA PHE A 310 13.55 -1.75 -10.64
C PHE A 310 12.60 -0.58 -10.37
N THR A 311 11.48 -0.88 -9.72
CA THR A 311 10.54 0.11 -9.18
C THR A 311 10.41 -0.09 -7.68
N VAL A 312 10.67 0.93 -6.87
CA VAL A 312 10.43 0.88 -5.41
C VAL A 312 9.31 1.83 -5.04
N SER A 313 8.55 1.49 -4.00
CA SER A 313 7.57 2.42 -3.42
C SER A 313 8.12 3.07 -2.15
N VAL A 314 7.79 4.35 -1.97
CA VAL A 314 8.02 5.08 -0.71
C VAL A 314 6.69 5.59 -0.15
N GLY A 315 6.49 5.47 1.16
CA GLY A 315 5.26 5.99 1.78
C GLY A 315 5.33 6.12 3.30
N THR A 316 4.67 7.16 3.81
CA THR A 316 4.63 7.52 5.24
C THR A 316 3.21 7.45 5.76
N SER A 317 2.97 6.91 6.96
CA SER A 317 1.64 6.94 7.58
C SER A 317 0.60 6.28 6.67
N GLY A 318 -0.39 6.99 6.15
CA GLY A 318 -1.31 6.41 5.18
C GLY A 318 -0.63 5.83 3.94
N GLY A 319 0.46 6.46 3.46
CA GLY A 319 1.21 5.95 2.31
C GLY A 319 1.97 4.66 2.61
N SER A 320 2.22 4.35 3.88
CA SER A 320 2.84 3.09 4.27
C SER A 320 1.92 1.92 3.92
N TYR A 321 0.63 1.97 4.33
CA TYR A 321 -0.30 0.94 3.94
C TYR A 321 -0.59 0.95 2.44
N THR A 322 -0.62 2.11 1.78
CA THR A 322 -0.77 2.15 0.32
C THR A 322 0.37 1.37 -0.35
N SER A 323 1.61 1.57 0.10
CA SER A 323 2.78 0.84 -0.41
C SER A 323 2.68 -0.66 -0.13
N LEU A 324 2.37 -1.03 1.12
CA LEU A 324 2.27 -2.42 1.56
C LEU A 324 1.15 -3.19 0.83
N GLN A 325 -0.06 -2.64 0.82
CA GLN A 325 -1.23 -3.31 0.24
C GLN A 325 -1.10 -3.46 -1.29
N ILE A 326 -0.56 -2.46 -1.99
CA ILE A 326 -0.29 -2.57 -3.42
C ILE A 326 0.78 -3.64 -3.69
N ALA A 327 1.88 -3.61 -2.93
CA ALA A 327 2.96 -4.59 -3.09
C ALA A 327 2.49 -6.03 -2.84
N ASP A 328 1.60 -6.24 -1.86
CA ASP A 328 1.10 -7.56 -1.50
C ASP A 328 0.10 -8.07 -2.53
N ALA A 329 -0.92 -7.28 -2.85
CA ALA A 329 -2.00 -7.69 -3.74
C ALA A 329 -1.62 -7.68 -5.22
N PHE A 330 -0.60 -6.93 -5.65
CA PHE A 330 -0.22 -6.79 -7.06
C PHE A 330 1.27 -7.09 -7.31
N PRO A 331 1.68 -8.37 -7.16
CA PRO A 331 3.09 -8.77 -7.29
C PRO A 331 3.74 -8.34 -8.61
N GLY A 332 4.89 -7.68 -8.52
CA GLY A 332 5.66 -7.16 -9.67
C GLY A 332 5.39 -5.69 -10.01
N LEU A 333 4.44 -5.02 -9.35
CA LEU A 333 4.36 -3.56 -9.43
C LEU A 333 5.54 -2.89 -8.73
N PHE A 334 5.97 -3.43 -7.59
CA PHE A 334 7.15 -3.00 -6.86
C PHE A 334 8.14 -4.13 -6.67
N ASP A 335 9.42 -3.78 -6.72
CA ASP A 335 10.59 -4.59 -6.46
C ASP A 335 11.13 -4.37 -5.03
N GLY A 336 10.55 -3.46 -4.26
CA GLY A 336 10.89 -3.20 -2.87
C GLY A 336 10.01 -2.10 -2.28
N VAL A 337 9.82 -2.14 -0.95
CA VAL A 337 8.99 -1.20 -0.21
C VAL A 337 9.83 -0.53 0.87
N PHE A 338 9.87 0.80 0.86
CA PHE A 338 10.51 1.61 1.89
C PHE A 338 9.45 2.48 2.56
N ILE A 339 9.13 2.21 3.82
CA ILE A 339 8.02 2.84 4.52
C ILE A 339 8.44 3.40 5.86
N ASP A 340 7.65 4.36 6.32
CA ASP A 340 7.77 4.85 7.68
C ASP A 340 6.44 5.26 8.32
N ALA A 341 6.46 5.44 9.64
CA ALA A 341 5.29 5.73 10.48
C ALA A 341 4.14 4.75 10.19
N THR A 342 4.44 3.46 10.26
CA THR A 342 3.73 2.40 9.55
C THR A 342 2.33 2.16 10.10
N PHE A 343 1.39 1.99 9.18
CA PHE A 343 0.13 1.28 9.38
C PHE A 343 0.12 0.08 8.40
N PRO A 344 -0.33 -1.12 8.81
CA PRO A 344 -0.43 -2.25 7.89
C PRO A 344 -1.57 -2.06 6.87
N ASP A 345 -2.70 -1.50 7.31
CA ASP A 345 -3.85 -1.15 6.47
C ASP A 345 -4.73 -0.09 7.16
N ALA A 346 -5.63 0.52 6.40
CA ALA A 346 -6.59 1.49 6.93
C ALA A 346 -7.59 0.87 7.93
N LEU A 347 -7.86 -0.44 7.81
CA LEU A 347 -8.77 -1.16 8.69
C LEU A 347 -8.19 -1.31 10.09
N ALA A 348 -6.89 -1.55 10.23
CA ALA A 348 -6.22 -1.66 11.53
C ALA A 348 -6.47 -0.40 12.36
N ILE A 349 -6.39 0.78 11.73
CA ILE A 349 -6.70 2.06 12.40
C ILE A 349 -8.19 2.17 12.72
N ALA A 350 -9.05 1.91 11.72
CA ALA A 350 -10.49 2.07 11.88
C ALA A 350 -11.06 1.14 12.96
N MET A 351 -10.69 -0.14 12.96
CA MET A 351 -11.19 -1.16 13.88
C MET A 351 -10.69 -0.89 15.30
N SER A 352 -9.41 -0.58 15.49
CA SER A 352 -8.87 -0.25 16.81
C SER A 352 -9.45 1.05 17.37
N ALA A 353 -9.72 2.04 16.50
CA ALA A 353 -10.37 3.29 16.90
C ALA A 353 -11.83 3.08 17.30
N MET A 354 -12.57 2.20 16.60
CA MET A 354 -13.93 1.84 16.98
C MET A 354 -13.97 1.12 18.33
N ASP A 355 -13.04 0.21 18.61
CA ASP A 355 -12.91 -0.39 19.95
C ASP A 355 -12.58 0.66 21.02
N ALA A 356 -11.63 1.56 20.73
CA ALA A 356 -11.24 2.63 21.64
C ALA A 356 -12.41 3.58 21.96
N LYS A 357 -13.22 3.95 20.95
CA LYS A 357 -14.43 4.77 21.11
C LYS A 357 -15.48 4.07 21.97
N LEU A 358 -15.71 2.76 21.80
CA LEU A 358 -16.64 2.01 22.67
C LEU A 358 -16.19 2.06 24.13
N LEU A 359 -14.90 1.84 24.40
CA LEU A 359 -14.37 1.94 25.76
C LEU A 359 -14.60 3.35 26.33
N SER A 360 -14.42 4.40 25.53
CA SER A 360 -14.56 5.78 25.99
C SER A 360 -16.01 6.09 26.32
N HIS A 361 -16.94 5.59 25.49
CA HIS A 361 -18.37 5.70 25.74
C HIS A 361 -18.79 4.95 27.01
N TYR A 362 -18.31 3.72 27.21
CA TYR A 362 -18.59 2.96 28.44
C TYR A 362 -18.13 3.74 29.68
N LEU A 363 -16.87 4.21 29.69
CA LEU A 363 -16.30 4.94 30.83
C LEU A 363 -17.13 6.18 31.18
N ALA A 364 -17.59 6.91 30.15
CA ALA A 364 -18.33 8.17 30.31
C ALA A 364 -19.81 7.99 30.66
N VAL A 365 -20.47 6.93 30.15
CA VAL A 365 -21.94 6.84 30.16
C VAL A 365 -22.46 5.60 30.88
N ASN A 366 -21.80 4.45 30.75
CA ASN A 366 -22.35 3.15 31.16
C ASN A 366 -21.62 2.50 32.35
N ASN A 367 -20.62 3.17 32.92
CA ASN A 367 -19.72 2.68 33.95
C ASN A 367 -20.40 2.51 35.33
N GLY A 368 -21.24 1.48 35.47
CA GLY A 368 -21.98 1.21 36.70
C GLY A 368 -21.13 0.59 37.81
N ALA A 369 -20.03 -0.08 37.46
CA ALA A 369 -19.14 -0.75 38.41
C ALA A 369 -17.94 0.11 38.87
N GLY A 370 -17.86 1.38 38.46
CA GLY A 370 -16.83 2.31 38.92
C GLY A 370 -15.42 1.98 38.42
N VAL A 371 -15.28 1.52 37.17
CA VAL A 371 -13.98 1.38 36.51
C VAL A 371 -13.33 2.77 36.41
N SER A 372 -12.12 2.92 36.93
CA SER A 372 -11.37 4.18 36.85
C SER A 372 -10.78 4.40 35.46
N GLU A 373 -10.46 5.66 35.12
CA GLU A 373 -9.75 5.98 33.87
C GLU A 373 -8.39 5.26 33.81
N HIS A 374 -7.66 5.19 34.94
CA HIS A 374 -6.39 4.47 35.02
C HIS A 374 -6.55 2.97 34.69
N GLN A 375 -7.57 2.31 35.22
CA GLN A 375 -7.87 0.92 34.85
C GLN A 375 -8.24 0.82 33.36
N MET A 376 -8.98 1.79 32.82
CA MET A 376 -9.36 1.79 31.42
C MET A 376 -8.16 2.00 30.48
N VAL A 377 -7.13 2.74 30.90
CA VAL A 377 -5.85 2.82 30.15
C VAL A 377 -5.26 1.43 29.98
N ALA A 378 -5.19 0.64 31.06
CA ALA A 378 -4.71 -0.75 30.98
C ALA A 378 -5.58 -1.62 30.06
N VAL A 379 -6.92 -1.54 30.20
CA VAL A 379 -7.89 -2.24 29.33
C VAL A 379 -7.71 -1.88 27.86
N SER A 380 -7.43 -0.61 27.56
CA SER A 380 -7.23 -0.13 26.20
C SER A 380 -5.92 -0.64 25.57
N GLY A 381 -4.96 -1.03 26.40
CA GLY A 381 -3.63 -1.46 25.97
C GLY A 381 -2.69 -0.32 25.57
N HIS A 382 -3.12 0.95 25.66
CA HIS A 382 -2.30 2.13 25.33
C HIS A 382 -1.44 2.59 26.51
N LYS A 383 -0.42 3.40 26.22
CA LYS A 383 0.45 4.01 27.24
C LYS A 383 -0.29 4.90 28.23
N SER A 384 -1.26 5.68 27.74
CA SER A 384 -1.91 6.75 28.48
C SER A 384 -3.36 6.94 28.02
N ALA A 385 -4.14 7.67 28.82
CA ALA A 385 -5.50 8.05 28.46
C ALA A 385 -5.52 8.95 27.22
N ARG A 386 -4.55 9.87 27.07
CA ARG A 386 -4.43 10.75 25.90
C ARG A 386 -4.21 9.97 24.61
N ALA A 387 -3.30 8.99 24.62
CA ALA A 387 -3.12 8.09 23.49
C ALA A 387 -4.43 7.35 23.17
N TRP A 388 -5.03 6.69 24.14
CA TRP A 388 -6.30 5.98 23.94
C TRP A 388 -7.42 6.88 23.36
N TYR A 389 -7.59 8.09 23.90
CA TYR A 389 -8.59 9.04 23.39
C TYR A 389 -8.25 9.58 22.00
N ASP A 390 -6.97 9.83 21.69
CA ASP A 390 -6.57 10.26 20.35
C ASP A 390 -6.81 9.17 19.29
N LEU A 391 -6.64 7.89 19.66
CA LEU A 391 -7.08 6.80 18.79
C LEU A 391 -8.60 6.74 18.67
N ALA A 392 -9.34 6.90 19.77
CA ALA A 392 -10.80 6.88 19.78
C ALA A 392 -11.39 7.93 18.83
N VAL A 393 -10.83 9.15 18.79
CA VAL A 393 -11.32 10.19 17.87
C VAL A 393 -11.10 9.85 16.39
N GLN A 394 -10.15 8.97 16.07
CA GLN A 394 -9.92 8.52 14.69
C GLN A 394 -11.08 7.69 14.14
N SER A 395 -12.01 7.20 14.96
CA SER A 395 -13.17 6.44 14.49
C SER A 395 -14.16 7.32 13.71
N GLY A 396 -14.01 8.65 13.70
CA GLY A 396 -14.82 9.55 12.88
C GLY A 396 -14.83 9.20 11.40
N ARG A 397 -13.75 8.57 10.90
CA ARG A 397 -13.65 8.03 9.52
C ARG A 397 -14.56 6.82 9.23
N THR A 398 -15.26 6.31 10.24
CA THR A 398 -16.20 5.18 10.13
C THR A 398 -17.65 5.64 10.28
N ASP A 399 -17.84 6.94 10.53
CA ASP A 399 -19.09 7.53 10.95
C ASP A 399 -19.59 8.50 9.87
N PRO A 400 -20.73 8.21 9.23
CA PRO A 400 -21.25 9.02 8.12
C PRO A 400 -21.94 10.30 8.59
N VAL A 401 -22.22 10.47 9.89
CA VAL A 401 -23.10 11.52 10.40
C VAL A 401 -22.33 12.82 10.59
N SER A 402 -22.50 13.74 9.64
CA SER A 402 -21.86 15.06 9.67
C SER A 402 -22.21 15.81 10.96
N GLY A 403 -21.19 16.30 11.67
CA GLY A 403 -21.38 17.12 12.86
C GLY A 403 -21.77 16.36 14.13
N ARG A 404 -21.71 15.01 14.14
CA ARG A 404 -21.88 14.25 15.39
C ARG A 404 -20.86 14.71 16.44
N THR A 405 -21.35 14.97 17.64
CA THR A 405 -20.52 15.23 18.82
C THR A 405 -20.31 13.94 19.61
N GLU A 406 -19.17 13.84 20.28
CA GLU A 406 -18.80 12.70 21.12
C GLU A 406 -18.28 13.18 22.46
N SER A 407 -18.45 12.35 23.50
CA SER A 407 -17.98 12.64 24.86
C SER A 407 -16.50 12.29 25.09
N ILE A 408 -15.75 11.98 24.02
CA ILE A 408 -14.34 11.62 24.10
C ILE A 408 -13.53 12.86 24.50
N PRO A 409 -12.73 12.82 25.59
CA PRO A 409 -11.90 13.95 25.99
C PRO A 409 -10.89 14.35 24.90
N THR A 410 -11.04 15.56 24.37
CA THR A 410 -10.16 16.13 23.33
C THR A 410 -9.31 17.30 23.83
N ALA A 411 -9.46 17.69 25.10
CA ALA A 411 -8.59 18.68 25.72
C ALA A 411 -7.12 18.20 25.63
N GLY A 412 -6.26 19.05 25.08
CA GLY A 412 -4.85 18.73 24.82
C GLY A 412 -4.60 17.76 23.66
N SER A 413 -5.62 17.37 22.89
CA SER A 413 -5.44 16.55 21.68
C SER A 413 -4.76 17.34 20.56
N PHE A 414 -3.75 16.73 19.94
CA PHE A 414 -3.16 17.24 18.70
C PHE A 414 -3.98 16.86 17.45
N GLY A 415 -4.83 15.83 17.57
CA GLY A 415 -5.68 15.32 16.48
C GLY A 415 -6.95 16.11 16.24
N GLY A 416 -7.24 17.10 17.09
CA GLY A 416 -8.47 17.89 17.03
C GLY A 416 -9.67 17.17 17.63
N ALA A 417 -10.85 17.76 17.42
CA ALA A 417 -12.11 17.18 17.87
C ALA A 417 -12.52 15.96 17.03
N TYR A 418 -13.46 15.17 17.56
CA TYR A 418 -14.11 14.10 16.80
C TYR A 418 -14.74 14.64 15.50
N ALA A 419 -14.39 14.04 14.37
CA ALA A 419 -14.82 14.49 13.05
C ALA A 419 -15.52 13.37 12.28
N ALA A 420 -16.84 13.28 12.43
CA ALA A 420 -17.71 12.38 11.65
C ALA A 420 -18.28 13.07 10.41
N GLY A 421 -18.61 12.28 9.38
CA GLY A 421 -19.09 12.77 8.10
C GLY A 421 -18.14 13.80 7.47
N ALA A 422 -16.85 13.68 7.74
CA ALA A 422 -15.89 14.74 7.45
C ALA A 422 -15.57 14.75 5.95
N PHE A 423 -16.13 15.70 5.20
CA PHE A 423 -15.87 15.86 3.76
C PHE A 423 -14.82 16.93 3.47
N ASN A 424 -14.03 16.72 2.41
CA ASN A 424 -13.31 17.83 1.79
C ASN A 424 -14.33 18.88 1.31
N ALA A 425 -14.02 20.16 1.47
CA ALA A 425 -14.90 21.26 1.06
C ALA A 425 -15.27 21.23 -0.43
N ALA A 426 -14.43 20.62 -1.28
CA ALA A 426 -14.73 20.42 -2.69
C ALA A 426 -15.99 19.58 -2.95
N VAL A 427 -16.35 18.65 -2.03
CA VAL A 427 -17.60 17.88 -2.15
C VAL A 427 -18.78 18.75 -1.69
N PRO A 428 -19.71 19.13 -2.57
CA PRO A 428 -20.82 20.03 -2.20
C PRO A 428 -21.71 19.43 -1.11
N ILE A 429 -22.25 20.27 -0.21
CA ILE A 429 -23.14 19.83 0.87
C ILE A 429 -24.34 19.05 0.33
N SER A 430 -24.92 19.49 -0.80
CA SER A 430 -26.05 18.82 -1.46
C SER A 430 -25.76 17.40 -1.96
N GLN A 431 -24.49 17.00 -2.02
CA GLN A 431 -24.08 15.67 -2.43
C GLN A 431 -23.67 14.77 -1.27
N ARG A 432 -23.57 15.32 -0.06
CA ARG A 432 -23.20 14.58 1.15
C ARG A 432 -24.44 13.89 1.71
N TRP A 433 -24.24 12.73 2.30
CA TRP A 433 -25.29 11.95 2.94
C TRP A 433 -25.85 12.70 4.14
N ASP A 434 -27.18 12.65 4.25
CA ASP A 434 -27.95 13.05 5.41
C ASP A 434 -29.17 12.13 5.50
N ALA A 435 -29.47 11.60 6.69
CA ALA A 435 -30.52 10.61 6.86
C ALA A 435 -31.92 11.11 6.43
N ILE A 436 -32.16 12.41 6.47
CA ILE A 436 -33.47 13.03 6.20
C ILE A 436 -33.46 13.72 4.83
N VAL A 437 -32.49 14.61 4.57
CA VAL A 437 -32.54 15.46 3.38
C VAL A 437 -31.85 14.86 2.16
N ASN A 438 -30.92 13.92 2.35
CA ASN A 438 -30.21 13.30 1.24
C ASN A 438 -29.76 11.85 1.57
N PRO A 439 -30.69 10.91 1.74
CA PRO A 439 -30.35 9.54 2.14
C PRO A 439 -29.58 8.78 1.05
N GLY A 440 -29.58 9.26 -0.20
CA GLY A 440 -28.77 8.71 -1.30
C GLY A 440 -27.40 9.36 -1.49
N GLY A 441 -27.02 10.31 -0.62
CA GLY A 441 -25.77 11.06 -0.73
C GLY A 441 -24.50 10.23 -0.47
N ALA A 442 -23.35 10.83 -0.77
CA ALA A 442 -22.04 10.29 -0.48
C ALA A 442 -21.85 10.10 1.04
N ARG A 443 -21.32 8.97 1.49
CA ARG A 443 -21.00 8.72 2.90
C ARG A 443 -19.49 8.74 3.09
N ALA A 444 -18.99 9.61 3.97
CA ALA A 444 -17.55 9.77 4.22
C ALA A 444 -17.03 8.70 5.18
N THR A 445 -17.18 7.42 4.85
CA THR A 445 -16.64 6.32 5.65
C THR A 445 -15.64 5.48 4.86
N VAL A 446 -14.65 4.92 5.57
CA VAL A 446 -13.69 3.95 4.99
C VAL A 446 -14.39 2.71 4.39
N PHE A 447 -15.63 2.43 4.79
CA PHE A 447 -16.43 1.34 4.26
C PHE A 447 -17.11 1.73 2.94
N ASP A 448 -17.67 2.93 2.87
CA ASP A 448 -18.42 3.40 1.70
C ASP A 448 -17.52 3.69 0.49
N ILE A 449 -16.28 4.15 0.71
CA ILE A 449 -15.29 4.27 -0.38
C ILE A 449 -14.75 2.92 -0.86
N GLY A 450 -14.90 1.87 -0.05
CA GLY A 450 -14.54 0.50 -0.36
C GLY A 450 -15.71 -0.35 -0.84
N ARG A 451 -16.88 0.25 -1.11
CA ARG A 451 -18.12 -0.47 -1.45
C ARG A 451 -18.00 -1.44 -2.63
N ASN A 452 -17.16 -1.15 -3.62
CA ASN A 452 -16.92 -2.05 -4.74
C ASN A 452 -16.30 -3.37 -4.30
N ILE A 453 -15.58 -3.36 -3.17
CA ILE A 453 -14.90 -4.51 -2.59
C ILE A 453 -15.78 -5.17 -1.55
N TYR A 454 -16.32 -4.39 -0.61
CA TYR A 454 -17.10 -4.95 0.49
C TYR A 454 -18.48 -5.43 0.04
N GLY A 455 -19.01 -4.89 -1.07
CA GLY A 455 -20.41 -5.02 -1.44
C GLY A 455 -21.27 -3.94 -0.79
N VAL A 456 -22.54 -3.91 -1.17
CA VAL A 456 -23.52 -2.99 -0.60
C VAL A 456 -24.70 -3.72 0.03
N ASP A 457 -25.39 -3.04 0.94
CA ASP A 457 -26.69 -3.47 1.46
C ASP A 457 -27.87 -2.98 0.62
N ALA A 458 -29.09 -3.25 1.09
CA ALA A 458 -30.34 -2.89 0.41
C ALA A 458 -30.55 -1.38 0.20
N GLN A 459 -29.85 -0.51 0.93
CA GLN A 459 -29.89 0.95 0.73
C GLN A 459 -28.72 1.44 -0.15
N GLY A 460 -27.82 0.54 -0.56
CA GLY A 460 -26.66 0.86 -1.37
C GLY A 460 -25.45 1.36 -0.58
N TYR A 461 -25.44 1.24 0.76
CA TYR A 461 -24.30 1.63 1.59
C TYR A 461 -23.28 0.50 1.70
N GLY A 462 -22.01 0.85 1.93
CA GLY A 462 -20.93 -0.13 2.02
C GLY A 462 -21.11 -1.10 3.19
N LEU A 463 -20.97 -2.40 2.93
CA LEU A 463 -20.93 -3.41 4.00
C LEU A 463 -19.69 -3.23 4.88
N ARG A 464 -19.80 -3.60 6.16
CA ARG A 464 -18.74 -3.35 7.16
C ARG A 464 -18.14 -4.66 7.69
N PRO A 465 -16.79 -4.77 7.75
CA PRO A 465 -16.12 -5.91 8.36
C PRO A 465 -15.89 -5.78 9.88
N PHE A 466 -16.32 -4.70 10.54
CA PHE A 466 -16.18 -4.54 11.99
C PHE A 466 -17.06 -5.54 12.76
N ASP A 467 -16.43 -6.35 13.60
CA ASP A 467 -17.09 -7.30 14.49
C ASP A 467 -16.51 -7.17 15.90
N ASN A 468 -17.36 -7.10 16.93
CA ASN A 468 -16.96 -7.19 18.32
C ASN A 468 -17.76 -8.24 19.12
N VAL A 469 -18.41 -9.18 18.43
CA VAL A 469 -19.10 -10.33 19.05
C VAL A 469 -18.06 -11.24 19.69
N GLY A 470 -18.26 -11.61 20.95
CA GLY A 470 -17.35 -12.49 21.69
C GLY A 470 -16.05 -11.85 22.18
N VAL A 471 -15.75 -10.58 21.85
CA VAL A 471 -14.57 -9.87 22.34
C VAL A 471 -14.73 -9.54 23.83
N GLN A 472 -13.78 -9.98 24.64
CA GLN A 472 -13.77 -9.81 26.09
C GLN A 472 -12.85 -8.64 26.48
N TYR A 473 -13.38 -7.41 26.49
CA TYR A 473 -12.58 -6.23 26.85
C TYR A 473 -12.13 -6.32 28.31
N GLY A 474 -10.84 -6.10 28.56
CA GLY A 474 -10.26 -6.15 29.91
C GLY A 474 -9.98 -7.55 30.45
N LEU A 475 -9.94 -8.59 29.60
CA LEU A 475 -9.63 -9.96 30.03
C LEU A 475 -8.25 -10.07 30.69
N ALA A 476 -7.22 -9.44 30.12
CA ALA A 476 -5.89 -9.39 30.73
C ALA A 476 -5.94 -8.76 32.13
N GLN A 477 -6.69 -7.67 32.28
CA GLN A 477 -6.82 -6.93 33.55
C GLN A 477 -7.70 -7.67 34.58
N LEU A 478 -8.66 -8.48 34.14
CA LEU A 478 -9.34 -9.41 35.05
C LEU A 478 -8.34 -10.44 35.60
N ASN A 479 -7.49 -10.98 34.71
CA ASN A 479 -6.57 -12.05 35.03
C ASN A 479 -5.39 -11.60 35.89
N ASP A 480 -4.89 -10.37 35.71
CA ASP A 480 -3.83 -9.79 36.54
C ASP A 480 -4.33 -9.11 37.84
N GLY A 481 -5.66 -9.03 38.01
CA GLY A 481 -6.31 -8.46 39.19
C GLY A 481 -6.50 -6.94 39.15
N ALA A 482 -6.14 -6.26 38.06
CA ALA A 482 -6.37 -4.82 37.89
C ALA A 482 -7.86 -4.47 37.73
N LEU A 483 -8.71 -5.39 37.26
CA LEU A 483 -10.17 -5.30 37.31
C LEU A 483 -10.74 -6.33 38.27
N THR A 484 -11.77 -5.95 39.01
CA THR A 484 -12.60 -6.92 39.74
C THR A 484 -13.48 -7.72 38.77
N VAL A 485 -13.96 -8.88 39.20
CA VAL A 485 -14.92 -9.69 38.42
C VAL A 485 -16.16 -8.87 38.05
N GLU A 486 -16.69 -8.07 38.99
CA GLU A 486 -17.88 -7.25 38.73
C GLU A 486 -17.60 -6.11 37.75
N GLN A 487 -16.42 -5.49 37.80
CA GLN A 487 -15.99 -4.49 36.82
C GLN A 487 -15.88 -5.10 35.41
N PHE A 488 -15.29 -6.29 35.29
CA PHE A 488 -15.17 -6.99 34.01
C PHE A 488 -16.53 -7.38 33.42
N LEU A 489 -17.45 -7.90 34.25
CA LEU A 489 -18.79 -8.28 33.82
C LEU A 489 -19.61 -7.04 33.41
N ASP A 490 -19.60 -5.98 34.20
CA ASP A 490 -20.31 -4.73 33.90
C ASP A 490 -19.81 -4.08 32.59
N LEU A 491 -18.48 -4.03 32.39
CA LEU A 491 -17.88 -3.58 31.15
C LEU A 491 -18.41 -4.36 29.96
N ASN A 492 -18.30 -5.69 29.97
CA ASN A 492 -18.64 -6.50 28.81
C ASN A 492 -20.16 -6.61 28.56
N GLU A 493 -20.98 -6.43 29.59
CA GLU A 493 -22.44 -6.37 29.50
C GLU A 493 -22.92 -5.06 28.85
N LYS A 494 -22.24 -3.94 29.10
CA LYS A 494 -22.70 -2.59 28.73
C LYS A 494 -21.88 -1.89 27.65
N ILE A 495 -20.84 -2.56 27.11
CA ILE A 495 -19.99 -1.99 26.05
C ILE A 495 -20.74 -1.77 24.73
N GLY A 496 -21.68 -2.67 24.39
CA GLY A 496 -22.49 -2.57 23.17
C GLY A 496 -21.71 -2.62 21.86
N GLY A 497 -22.25 -1.93 20.85
CA GLY A 497 -21.69 -1.84 19.50
C GLY A 497 -22.27 -0.66 18.73
N TYR A 498 -22.18 -0.73 17.40
CA TYR A 498 -22.63 0.29 16.46
C TYR A 498 -23.67 -0.21 15.47
N ASP A 499 -24.71 0.58 15.23
CA ASP A 499 -25.54 0.46 14.03
C ASP A 499 -24.80 0.99 12.78
N ARG A 500 -25.46 0.99 11.62
CA ARG A 500 -24.82 1.34 10.35
C ARG A 500 -24.45 2.81 10.20
N ASP A 501 -25.10 3.68 10.94
CA ASP A 501 -24.83 5.11 10.95
C ASP A 501 -23.90 5.50 12.12
N GLY A 502 -23.30 4.50 12.79
CA GLY A 502 -22.35 4.69 13.86
C GLY A 502 -22.99 5.08 15.20
N ASN A 503 -24.32 4.99 15.33
CA ASN A 503 -24.97 5.19 16.62
C ASN A 503 -24.63 4.03 17.56
N TYR A 504 -24.45 4.32 18.84
CA TYR A 504 -24.29 3.29 19.86
C TYR A 504 -25.59 2.48 19.99
N ILE A 505 -25.45 1.17 20.06
CA ILE A 505 -26.55 0.23 20.31
C ILE A 505 -26.13 -0.75 21.41
N ALA A 506 -27.12 -1.27 22.15
CA ALA A 506 -26.85 -2.23 23.23
C ALA A 506 -26.29 -3.57 22.70
N ALA A 507 -26.67 -3.96 21.48
CA ALA A 507 -26.15 -5.16 20.85
C ALA A 507 -24.72 -4.94 20.32
N ARG A 508 -23.89 -5.98 20.38
CA ARG A 508 -22.57 -5.99 19.74
C ARG A 508 -22.70 -5.95 18.21
N SER A 509 -21.77 -5.31 17.53
CA SER A 509 -21.71 -5.26 16.07
C SER A 509 -21.24 -6.60 15.51
N ALA A 510 -22.05 -7.19 14.64
CA ALA A 510 -21.67 -8.35 13.85
C ALA A 510 -21.16 -7.90 12.47
N GLY A 511 -19.91 -8.25 12.15
CA GLY A 511 -19.32 -7.92 10.86
C GLY A 511 -19.92 -8.76 9.72
N SER A 512 -20.04 -8.16 8.54
CA SER A 512 -20.50 -8.87 7.33
C SER A 512 -19.47 -9.89 6.88
N GLU A 513 -19.81 -11.16 6.95
CA GLU A 513 -18.94 -12.27 6.58
C GLU A 513 -18.46 -12.22 5.12
N ALA A 514 -19.31 -11.73 4.20
CA ALA A 514 -18.95 -11.52 2.81
C ALA A 514 -17.97 -10.34 2.65
N ALA A 515 -18.18 -9.24 3.38
CA ALA A 515 -17.26 -8.10 3.36
C ALA A 515 -15.90 -8.48 3.97
N ILE A 516 -15.89 -9.28 5.02
CA ILE A 516 -14.67 -9.80 5.66
C ILE A 516 -13.87 -10.65 4.68
N GLN A 517 -14.50 -11.62 4.01
CA GLN A 517 -13.83 -12.45 3.02
C GLN A 517 -13.16 -11.61 1.92
N ARG A 518 -13.91 -10.64 1.37
CA ARG A 518 -13.42 -9.77 0.29
C ARG A 518 -12.37 -8.77 0.78
N ALA A 519 -12.43 -8.33 2.03
CA ALA A 519 -11.37 -7.51 2.62
C ALA A 519 -10.02 -8.24 2.57
N TYR A 520 -10.00 -9.53 2.90
CA TYR A 520 -8.78 -10.35 2.79
C TYR A 520 -8.37 -10.60 1.34
N GLN A 521 -9.30 -11.08 0.50
CA GLN A 521 -8.99 -11.44 -0.89
C GLN A 521 -8.51 -10.25 -1.73
N SER A 522 -9.02 -9.04 -1.48
CA SER A 522 -8.58 -7.81 -2.16
C SER A 522 -7.26 -7.24 -1.63
N GLY A 523 -6.85 -7.64 -0.42
CA GLY A 523 -5.73 -7.01 0.29
C GLY A 523 -6.11 -5.74 1.04
N MET A 524 -7.40 -5.33 1.09
CA MET A 524 -7.88 -4.23 1.95
C MET A 524 -7.62 -4.49 3.44
N GLN A 525 -7.62 -5.75 3.85
CA GLN A 525 -6.99 -6.24 5.07
C GLN A 525 -5.67 -6.91 4.66
N LEU A 526 -4.54 -6.32 5.06
CA LEU A 526 -3.24 -6.80 4.60
C LEU A 526 -2.93 -8.20 5.19
N GLY A 527 -2.68 -9.18 4.33
CA GLY A 527 -2.32 -10.55 4.72
C GLY A 527 -0.82 -10.80 4.74
N ALA A 528 -0.04 -10.09 3.91
CA ALA A 528 1.39 -10.29 3.70
C ALA A 528 1.76 -11.69 3.15
N ASN A 529 0.81 -12.33 2.46
CA ASN A 529 0.91 -13.65 1.83
C ASN A 529 0.91 -13.59 0.29
N GLY A 530 1.03 -12.40 -0.29
CA GLY A 530 1.19 -12.15 -1.72
C GLY A 530 2.60 -11.68 -2.06
N GLY A 531 2.70 -10.58 -2.81
CA GLY A 531 3.98 -10.07 -3.35
C GLY A 531 4.97 -9.60 -2.29
N LEU A 532 4.50 -9.17 -1.11
CA LEU A 532 5.36 -8.76 -0.01
C LEU A 532 6.25 -9.90 0.50
N ALA A 533 5.84 -11.16 0.34
CA ALA A 533 6.63 -12.31 0.77
C ALA A 533 7.97 -12.44 0.02
N ALA A 534 8.11 -11.77 -1.13
CA ALA A 534 9.22 -11.99 -2.06
C ALA A 534 9.96 -10.70 -2.46
N ILE A 535 9.83 -9.60 -1.72
CA ILE A 535 10.57 -8.35 -1.97
C ILE A 535 11.18 -7.78 -0.67
N PRO A 536 12.24 -6.96 -0.74
CA PRO A 536 12.75 -6.21 0.41
C PRO A 536 11.70 -5.25 0.99
N ILE A 537 11.57 -5.25 2.32
CA ILE A 537 10.74 -4.31 3.06
C ILE A 537 11.61 -3.63 4.12
N PHE A 538 11.72 -2.31 4.04
CA PHE A 538 12.43 -1.49 5.00
C PHE A 538 11.41 -0.61 5.73
N ASP A 539 11.27 -0.81 7.04
CA ASP A 539 10.29 -0.16 7.90
C ASP A 539 10.99 0.68 8.96
N LEU A 540 10.82 2.00 8.88
CA LEU A 540 11.35 2.95 9.85
C LEU A 540 10.23 3.46 10.74
N SER A 541 10.47 3.65 12.04
CA SER A 541 9.53 4.42 12.86
C SER A 541 9.30 5.81 12.23
N ASN A 542 10.38 6.57 12.01
CA ASN A 542 10.42 7.99 11.61
C ASN A 542 9.66 8.92 12.56
N PHE A 543 8.40 8.60 12.84
CA PHE A 543 7.61 9.07 13.97
C PHE A 543 7.55 8.00 15.05
N TYR A 544 7.98 8.37 16.25
CA TYR A 544 7.79 7.57 17.44
C TYR A 544 6.86 8.36 18.37
N ASP A 545 5.60 7.91 18.46
CA ASP A 545 4.62 8.52 19.36
C ASP A 545 3.77 7.44 20.02
N GLU A 546 4.04 7.19 21.30
CA GLU A 546 3.23 6.34 22.17
C GLU A 546 2.39 7.18 23.15
N ASP A 547 2.58 8.50 23.16
CA ASP A 547 2.00 9.40 24.15
C ASP A 547 0.68 10.02 23.65
N ASN A 548 0.61 10.35 22.36
CA ASN A 548 -0.48 11.10 21.75
C ASN A 548 -0.72 10.70 20.28
N PHE A 549 -1.71 11.33 19.65
CA PHE A 549 -2.08 11.15 18.25
C PHE A 549 -2.49 9.69 17.95
N TYR A 550 -1.91 8.98 16.99
CA TYR A 550 -2.29 7.58 16.72
C TYR A 550 -1.22 6.78 15.96
N HIS A 551 0.03 7.24 15.93
CA HIS A 551 1.16 6.58 15.25
C HIS A 551 1.93 5.64 16.18
N TYR A 552 1.20 4.70 16.78
CA TYR A 552 1.75 3.77 17.75
C TYR A 552 2.64 2.70 17.12
N GLN A 553 3.63 2.23 17.87
CA GLN A 553 4.62 1.28 17.34
C GLN A 553 4.03 -0.11 17.12
N TRP A 554 2.92 -0.45 17.78
CA TRP A 554 2.29 -1.75 17.57
C TRP A 554 1.86 -1.99 16.12
N PHE A 555 1.59 -0.95 15.33
CA PHE A 555 1.26 -1.09 13.91
C PHE A 555 2.43 -1.64 13.08
N HIS A 556 3.67 -1.27 13.40
CA HIS A 556 4.88 -1.84 12.79
C HIS A 556 4.98 -3.34 13.11
N PHE A 557 4.76 -3.70 14.39
CA PHE A 557 4.75 -5.10 14.81
C PHE A 557 3.59 -5.90 14.22
N ALA A 558 2.43 -5.27 13.99
CA ALA A 558 1.31 -5.91 13.33
C ALA A 558 1.67 -6.33 11.89
N MET A 559 2.34 -5.44 11.14
CA MET A 559 2.86 -5.76 9.81
C MET A 559 3.86 -6.91 9.85
N ARG A 560 4.84 -6.85 10.78
CA ARG A 560 5.85 -7.90 10.94
C ARG A 560 5.25 -9.26 11.31
N GLU A 561 4.30 -9.28 12.24
CA GLU A 561 3.64 -10.51 12.69
C GLU A 561 2.81 -11.15 11.56
N ARG A 562 2.20 -10.34 10.69
CA ARG A 562 1.50 -10.85 9.50
C ARG A 562 2.46 -11.54 8.54
N LEU A 563 3.64 -10.95 8.27
CA LEU A 563 4.70 -11.60 7.48
C LEU A 563 5.13 -12.92 8.12
N LEU A 564 5.38 -12.93 9.44
CA LEU A 564 5.80 -14.14 10.15
C LEU A 564 4.75 -15.26 10.01
N LYS A 565 3.48 -14.96 10.27
CA LYS A 565 2.37 -15.91 10.16
C LYS A 565 2.18 -16.43 8.73
N ALA A 566 2.28 -15.55 7.74
CA ALA A 566 2.08 -15.89 6.33
C ALA A 566 3.24 -16.72 5.76
N ASN A 567 4.47 -16.41 6.15
CA ASN A 567 5.67 -16.85 5.43
C ASN A 567 6.62 -17.73 6.25
N GLY A 568 6.36 -17.88 7.56
CA GLY A 568 7.17 -18.64 8.50
C GLY A 568 8.43 -17.92 8.99
N ASP A 569 8.79 -16.78 8.40
CA ASP A 569 9.87 -15.91 8.85
C ASP A 569 9.65 -14.45 8.38
N THR A 570 10.54 -13.56 8.80
CA THR A 570 10.56 -12.14 8.41
C THR A 570 11.89 -11.77 7.75
N LYS A 571 12.54 -12.71 7.06
CA LYS A 571 13.92 -12.50 6.58
C LYS A 571 14.03 -11.39 5.54
N ASN A 572 12.97 -11.11 4.81
CA ASN A 572 12.87 -10.00 3.84
C ASN A 572 12.38 -8.67 4.45
N HIS A 573 12.25 -8.59 5.78
CA HIS A 573 11.88 -7.38 6.50
C HIS A 573 13.04 -6.85 7.34
N VAL A 574 13.13 -5.52 7.47
CA VAL A 574 14.02 -4.81 8.40
C VAL A 574 13.21 -3.74 9.10
N MET A 575 13.27 -3.72 10.43
CA MET A 575 12.58 -2.73 11.27
C MET A 575 13.59 -1.93 12.07
N TRP A 576 13.64 -0.61 11.84
CA TRP A 576 14.48 0.32 12.59
C TRP A 576 13.64 1.28 13.42
N ARG A 577 13.88 1.28 14.74
CA ARG A 577 13.10 2.08 15.68
C ARG A 577 13.82 3.35 16.13
N GLY A 578 13.00 4.38 16.36
CA GLY A 578 13.43 5.71 16.78
C GLY A 578 13.12 6.77 15.72
N GLY A 579 12.86 7.98 16.19
CA GLY A 579 12.44 9.08 15.32
C GLY A 579 11.92 10.27 16.10
N VAL A 580 11.34 11.21 15.38
CA VAL A 580 10.69 12.40 15.96
C VAL A 580 9.36 12.03 16.61
N SER A 581 8.93 12.80 17.60
CA SER A 581 7.55 12.72 18.10
C SER A 581 6.61 13.48 17.16
N PHE A 582 5.32 13.20 17.20
CA PHE A 582 4.37 13.93 16.36
C PHE A 582 4.34 15.43 16.73
N ALA A 583 4.50 15.78 18.02
CA ALA A 583 4.59 17.16 18.47
C ALA A 583 5.78 17.94 17.87
N ASP A 584 6.90 17.27 17.58
CA ASP A 584 8.09 17.90 17.00
C ASP A 584 7.84 18.44 15.58
N LEU A 585 6.94 17.79 14.83
CA LEU A 585 6.55 18.19 13.47
C LEU A 585 5.82 19.52 13.44
N PHE A 586 5.12 19.87 14.51
CA PHE A 586 4.37 21.13 14.64
C PHE A 586 5.16 22.22 15.36
N GLY A 587 6.48 22.04 15.50
CA GLY A 587 7.35 23.05 16.10
C GLY A 587 7.25 23.15 17.62
N ILE A 588 6.55 22.23 18.28
CA ILE A 588 6.31 22.27 19.71
C ILE A 588 7.58 21.84 20.44
N ALA A 589 8.03 22.66 21.39
CA ALA A 589 9.20 22.35 22.20
C ALA A 589 8.86 21.21 23.18
N THR A 590 9.46 20.05 22.96
CA THR A 590 9.38 18.92 23.88
C THR A 590 10.80 18.47 24.28
N PRO A 591 11.01 17.92 25.49
CA PRO A 591 12.31 17.40 25.89
C PRO A 591 12.84 16.36 24.89
N GLY A 592 14.13 16.40 24.57
CA GLY A 592 14.76 15.43 23.65
C GLY A 592 14.53 15.69 22.15
N ARG A 593 13.97 16.86 21.77
CA ARG A 593 13.64 17.17 20.36
C ARG A 593 14.86 17.18 19.44
N ALA A 594 15.99 17.71 19.89
CA ALA A 594 17.21 17.78 19.08
C ALA A 594 17.79 16.38 18.83
N GLU A 595 17.79 15.53 19.85
CA GLU A 595 18.20 14.14 19.82
C GLU A 595 17.32 13.34 18.86
N ARG A 596 15.99 13.46 18.98
CA ARG A 596 15.06 12.78 18.08
C ARG A 596 15.18 13.24 16.63
N ALA A 597 15.41 14.53 16.39
CA ALA A 597 15.68 15.05 15.04
C ALA A 597 16.98 14.45 14.47
N ALA A 598 18.04 14.35 15.27
CA ALA A 598 19.27 13.68 14.86
C ALA A 598 19.06 12.19 14.56
N VAL A 599 18.24 11.49 15.35
CA VAL A 599 17.88 10.09 15.12
C VAL A 599 17.15 9.93 13.78
N SER A 600 16.10 10.72 13.52
CA SER A 600 15.36 10.65 12.26
C SER A 600 16.25 10.95 11.06
N ALA A 601 17.09 11.99 11.14
CA ALA A 601 18.03 12.34 10.08
C ALA A 601 19.03 11.20 9.79
N LYS A 602 19.61 10.60 10.84
CA LYS A 602 20.55 9.48 10.68
C LYS A 602 19.87 8.23 10.12
N ALA A 603 18.70 7.86 10.65
CA ALA A 603 17.95 6.71 10.17
C ALA A 603 17.63 6.82 8.68
N GLN A 604 17.13 7.98 8.23
CA GLN A 604 16.81 8.23 6.82
C GLN A 604 18.07 8.21 5.93
N ALA A 605 19.17 8.80 6.40
CA ALA A 605 20.44 8.85 5.64
C ALA A 605 21.07 7.45 5.47
N ASP A 606 21.03 6.61 6.51
CA ASP A 606 21.65 5.30 6.50
C ASP A 606 20.76 4.24 5.82
N ALA A 607 19.43 4.33 5.97
CA ALA A 607 18.51 3.29 5.51
C ALA A 607 18.35 3.27 3.99
N TRP A 608 18.25 4.43 3.33
CA TRP A 608 17.99 4.47 1.89
C TRP A 608 19.10 3.79 1.05
N PRO A 609 20.40 4.08 1.25
CA PRO A 609 21.46 3.38 0.53
C PRO A 609 21.45 1.87 0.75
N LEU A 610 21.21 1.41 1.99
CA LEU A 610 21.11 -0.02 2.32
C LEU A 610 19.92 -0.69 1.63
N PHE A 611 18.75 -0.05 1.65
CA PHE A 611 17.56 -0.55 0.97
C PHE A 611 17.79 -0.69 -0.54
N ILE A 612 18.35 0.34 -1.19
CA ILE A 612 18.63 0.28 -2.62
C ILE A 612 19.74 -0.73 -2.94
N GLN A 613 20.78 -0.84 -2.10
CA GLN A 613 21.80 -1.88 -2.25
C GLN A 613 21.16 -3.27 -2.28
N TRP A 614 20.23 -3.53 -1.36
CA TRP A 614 19.50 -4.79 -1.30
C TRP A 614 18.66 -5.04 -2.57
N VAL A 615 17.86 -4.04 -2.99
CA VAL A 615 17.03 -4.14 -4.19
C VAL A 615 17.89 -4.42 -5.43
N ARG A 616 18.97 -3.66 -5.63
CA ARG A 616 19.87 -3.85 -6.78
C ARG A 616 20.53 -5.22 -6.76
N ALA A 617 20.99 -5.69 -5.58
CA ALA A 617 21.66 -6.96 -5.45
C ALA A 617 20.78 -8.14 -5.87
N TYR A 618 19.52 -8.19 -5.40
CA TYR A 618 18.65 -9.32 -5.76
C TYR A 618 18.15 -9.25 -7.21
N LYS A 619 17.96 -8.04 -7.76
CA LYS A 619 17.61 -7.85 -9.18
C LYS A 619 18.75 -8.26 -10.11
N ALA A 620 20.00 -8.09 -9.67
CA ALA A 620 21.19 -8.55 -10.39
C ALA A 620 21.47 -10.06 -10.20
N ALA A 621 20.93 -10.70 -9.17
CA ALA A 621 21.13 -12.12 -8.91
C ALA A 621 20.46 -12.97 -10.02
N ALA A 622 21.29 -13.55 -10.90
CA ALA A 622 20.85 -14.47 -11.95
C ALA A 622 20.53 -15.87 -11.38
N GLY A 623 19.66 -16.62 -12.06
CA GLY A 623 19.38 -18.03 -11.77
C GLY A 623 17.90 -18.37 -11.63
N ALA A 624 17.62 -19.67 -11.56
CA ALA A 624 16.26 -20.22 -11.47
C ALA A 624 15.68 -20.27 -10.04
N ALA A 625 16.41 -19.75 -9.04
CA ALA A 625 15.95 -19.75 -7.65
C ALA A 625 14.69 -18.88 -7.49
N PRO A 626 13.73 -19.28 -6.64
CA PRO A 626 12.57 -18.46 -6.30
C PRO A 626 12.98 -17.04 -5.89
N GLN A 627 12.16 -16.05 -6.26
CA GLN A 627 12.49 -14.64 -6.00
C GLN A 627 12.74 -14.36 -4.51
N ARG A 628 11.95 -14.95 -3.61
CA ARG A 628 12.14 -14.82 -2.15
C ARG A 628 13.54 -15.28 -1.71
N ASP A 629 14.02 -16.40 -2.24
CA ASP A 629 15.33 -16.94 -1.88
C ASP A 629 16.45 -16.02 -2.35
N ARG A 630 16.32 -15.45 -3.56
CA ARG A 630 17.25 -14.43 -4.07
C ARG A 630 17.23 -13.18 -3.20
N VAL A 631 16.06 -12.70 -2.80
CA VAL A 631 15.93 -11.54 -1.89
C VAL A 631 16.63 -11.82 -0.56
N ILE A 632 16.39 -12.97 0.06
CA ILE A 632 17.02 -13.32 1.33
C ILE A 632 18.54 -13.43 1.18
N ALA A 633 19.02 -14.11 0.13
CA ALA A 633 20.46 -14.29 -0.12
C ALA A 633 21.18 -12.98 -0.45
N SER A 634 20.49 -12.01 -1.05
CA SER A 634 21.04 -10.70 -1.43
C SER A 634 20.92 -9.64 -0.33
N LYS A 635 20.40 -9.99 0.85
CA LYS A 635 20.25 -9.05 1.97
C LYS A 635 21.61 -8.56 2.47
N PRO A 636 21.89 -7.24 2.48
CA PRO A 636 23.13 -6.71 3.03
C PRO A 636 23.30 -7.09 4.50
N ALA A 637 24.51 -7.43 4.93
CA ALA A 637 24.78 -7.83 6.32
C ALA A 637 24.44 -6.73 7.35
N ALA A 638 24.50 -5.45 6.94
CA ALA A 638 24.13 -4.31 7.79
C ALA A 638 22.61 -4.03 7.83
N ALA A 639 21.83 -4.65 6.93
CA ALA A 639 20.37 -4.52 6.91
C ALA A 639 19.75 -5.45 7.97
N VAL A 640 20.07 -5.23 9.24
CA VAL A 640 19.52 -5.97 10.39
C VAL A 640 18.51 -5.12 11.14
N ASP A 641 17.66 -5.76 11.93
CA ASP A 641 16.77 -5.04 12.85
C ASP A 641 17.56 -4.24 13.89
N GLY A 642 16.95 -3.16 14.39
CA GLY A 642 17.59 -2.38 15.44
C GLY A 642 16.85 -1.11 15.80
N CYS A 643 17.53 -0.27 16.56
CA CYS A 643 17.08 1.07 16.92
C CYS A 643 18.26 2.03 17.02
N PHE A 644 17.99 3.28 17.35
CA PHE A 644 19.03 4.28 17.56
C PHE A 644 19.09 4.73 19.03
N THR A 645 20.29 5.02 19.54
CA THR A 645 20.43 5.73 20.81
C THR A 645 19.76 7.10 20.72
N LEU A 646 19.10 7.52 21.80
CA LEU A 646 18.53 8.87 21.90
C LEU A 646 19.65 9.88 22.23
N SER A 647 20.29 10.42 21.20
CA SER A 647 21.41 11.36 21.29
C SER A 647 21.44 12.29 20.09
N THR A 648 22.09 13.44 20.20
CA THR A 648 22.41 14.33 19.06
C THR A 648 23.46 13.72 18.12
N THR A 649 24.13 12.65 18.55
CA THR A 649 25.04 11.81 17.76
C THR A 649 24.59 10.34 17.87
N PRO A 650 23.46 9.98 17.24
CA PRO A 650 22.85 8.68 17.44
C PRO A 650 23.72 7.55 16.89
N ALA A 651 23.78 6.45 17.62
CA ALA A 651 24.44 5.21 17.22
C ALA A 651 23.38 4.13 17.00
N PHE A 652 23.59 3.30 15.97
CA PHE A 652 22.70 2.17 15.67
C PHE A 652 22.97 1.01 16.64
N ILE A 653 21.90 0.47 17.23
CA ILE A 653 21.91 -0.71 18.08
C ILE A 653 21.24 -1.83 17.30
N ALA A 654 22.03 -2.80 16.85
CA ALA A 654 21.52 -4.00 16.20
C ALA A 654 20.86 -4.91 17.25
N GLU A 655 19.55 -5.08 17.15
CA GLU A 655 18.75 -5.87 18.09
C GLU A 655 17.50 -6.39 17.37
N THR A 656 17.12 -7.65 17.62
CA THR A 656 15.84 -8.15 17.12
C THR A 656 14.70 -7.38 17.78
N GLN A 657 13.87 -6.71 16.98
CA GLN A 657 12.78 -5.91 17.52
C GLN A 657 11.68 -6.83 18.08
N THR A 658 11.24 -6.54 19.30
CA THR A 658 10.17 -7.26 20.00
C THR A 658 9.16 -6.27 20.58
N VAL A 659 7.92 -6.70 20.79
CA VAL A 659 6.91 -5.89 21.48
C VAL A 659 7.22 -5.88 22.97
N GLY A 660 7.38 -4.70 23.57
CA GLY A 660 7.55 -4.57 25.01
C GLY A 660 7.61 -3.13 25.48
N SER A 661 6.97 -2.86 26.62
CA SER A 661 6.99 -1.54 27.28
C SER A 661 8.16 -1.36 28.24
N THR A 662 8.98 -2.41 28.42
CA THR A 662 10.18 -2.43 29.26
C THR A 662 11.27 -3.28 28.61
N GLY A 663 12.52 -3.06 29.02
CA GLY A 663 13.66 -3.85 28.57
C GLY A 663 14.91 -3.57 29.42
N PRO A 664 15.99 -4.37 29.25
CA PRO A 664 17.27 -4.09 29.88
C PRO A 664 17.80 -2.70 29.50
N ALA A 665 18.55 -2.05 30.39
CA ALA A 665 19.12 -0.73 30.12
C ALA A 665 19.93 -0.73 28.82
N GLY A 666 19.66 0.23 27.93
CA GLY A 666 20.31 0.34 26.62
C GLY A 666 19.72 -0.55 25.51
N SER A 667 18.77 -1.43 25.81
CA SER A 667 18.02 -2.18 24.78
C SER A 667 17.04 -1.29 24.02
N CYS A 668 16.60 -1.76 22.86
CA CYS A 668 15.62 -1.02 22.06
C CYS A 668 14.29 -0.80 22.79
N ASN A 669 13.79 -1.78 23.56
CA ASN A 669 12.55 -1.59 24.34
C ASN A 669 12.70 -0.68 25.56
N ALA A 670 13.93 -0.48 26.06
CA ALA A 670 14.19 0.50 27.12
C ALA A 670 14.21 1.94 26.57
N ILE A 671 14.74 2.15 25.37
CA ILE A 671 14.85 3.47 24.74
C ILE A 671 13.53 3.84 24.04
N TRP A 672 12.94 2.88 23.36
CA TRP A 672 11.74 3.00 22.54
C TRP A 672 10.74 1.92 22.98
N PRO A 673 10.02 2.08 24.10
CA PRO A 673 8.99 1.10 24.49
C PRO A 673 7.84 0.98 23.47
N THR A 674 7.03 -0.06 23.60
CA THR A 674 5.85 -0.30 22.77
C THR A 674 4.68 -0.77 23.61
N TRP A 675 3.51 -0.23 23.33
CA TRP A 675 2.24 -0.65 23.92
C TRP A 675 1.41 -1.43 22.89
N THR A 676 0.17 -1.72 23.21
CA THR A 676 -0.69 -2.57 22.38
C THR A 676 -2.01 -1.84 22.08
N TYR A 677 -3.10 -2.58 21.94
CA TYR A 677 -4.40 -2.08 21.56
C TYR A 677 -5.50 -2.96 22.22
N PRO A 678 -6.78 -2.54 22.21
CA PRO A 678 -7.81 -3.16 23.05
C PRO A 678 -8.00 -4.66 22.85
N ARG A 679 -7.94 -5.16 21.60
CA ARG A 679 -8.13 -6.61 21.37
C ARG A 679 -6.93 -7.45 21.79
N ALA A 680 -5.72 -6.90 21.80
CA ALA A 680 -4.56 -7.61 22.37
C ALA A 680 -4.76 -7.86 23.87
N GLN A 681 -5.33 -6.88 24.59
CA GLN A 681 -5.73 -7.04 26.00
C GLN A 681 -6.90 -8.02 26.19
N ALA A 682 -7.65 -8.31 25.12
CA ALA A 682 -8.68 -9.34 25.07
C ALA A 682 -8.15 -10.72 24.59
N GLY A 683 -6.83 -10.88 24.41
CA GLY A 683 -6.19 -12.14 24.00
C GLY A 683 -5.92 -12.29 22.49
N ALA A 684 -6.19 -11.28 21.67
CA ALA A 684 -5.85 -11.31 20.25
C ALA A 684 -4.33 -11.16 20.00
N SER A 685 -3.86 -11.64 18.85
CA SER A 685 -2.48 -11.47 18.41
C SER A 685 -2.18 -10.03 17.98
N ILE A 686 -0.95 -9.55 18.21
CA ILE A 686 -0.49 -8.22 17.80
C ILE A 686 -0.68 -7.91 16.30
N ALA A 687 -0.79 -8.95 15.46
CA ALA A 687 -1.09 -8.82 14.03
C ALA A 687 -2.36 -8.00 13.74
N ALA A 688 -3.34 -7.97 14.65
CA ALA A 688 -4.64 -7.35 14.43
C ALA A 688 -5.28 -7.76 13.08
N ASP A 689 -5.14 -9.04 12.72
CA ASP A 689 -5.46 -9.60 11.41
C ASP A 689 -6.76 -10.42 11.39
N LYS A 690 -7.43 -10.57 12.53
CA LYS A 690 -8.71 -11.28 12.68
C LYS A 690 -9.85 -10.28 12.84
N LEU A 691 -10.54 -10.00 11.73
CA LEU A 691 -11.67 -9.06 11.70
C LEU A 691 -12.88 -9.57 12.51
N LYS A 692 -13.17 -10.87 12.39
CA LYS A 692 -14.17 -11.61 13.16
C LYS A 692 -13.56 -12.90 13.69
N CYS A 693 -13.65 -13.13 14.98
CA CYS A 693 -13.10 -14.33 15.62
C CYS A 693 -14.06 -15.52 15.48
N ALA A 694 -13.52 -16.74 15.44
CA ALA A 694 -14.33 -17.92 15.77
C ALA A 694 -14.73 -17.86 17.25
N LEU A 695 -15.89 -18.42 17.61
CA LEU A 695 -16.37 -18.41 18.99
C LEU A 695 -16.23 -19.79 19.64
N LYS A 696 -15.89 -19.80 20.92
CA LYS A 696 -15.94 -20.98 21.80
C LYS A 696 -16.90 -20.72 22.97
N PRO A 697 -17.52 -21.77 23.56
CA PRO A 697 -18.33 -21.63 24.76
C PRO A 697 -17.55 -20.99 25.91
N VAL A 698 -18.25 -20.25 26.79
CA VAL A 698 -17.65 -19.73 28.04
C VAL A 698 -17.39 -20.89 28.99
N THR A 699 -16.13 -21.08 29.37
CA THR A 699 -15.70 -22.08 30.35
C THR A 699 -15.02 -21.41 31.54
N ALA A 700 -15.23 -21.93 32.76
CA ALA A 700 -14.67 -21.31 33.97
C ALA A 700 -13.13 -21.33 33.97
N ASP A 701 -12.53 -22.33 33.35
CA ASP A 701 -11.07 -22.54 33.28
C ASP A 701 -10.37 -21.50 32.36
N ASP A 702 -11.12 -20.71 31.59
CA ASP A 702 -10.57 -19.64 30.77
C ASP A 702 -10.18 -18.38 31.58
N TYR A 703 -10.47 -18.36 32.89
CA TYR A 703 -10.29 -17.19 33.76
C TYR A 703 -9.39 -17.52 34.95
N LEU A 704 -8.44 -16.63 35.28
CA LEU A 704 -7.58 -16.84 36.46
C LEU A 704 -8.34 -16.66 37.79
N PRO A 705 -9.22 -15.63 37.95
CA PRO A 705 -10.09 -15.56 39.12
C PRO A 705 -11.15 -16.66 39.09
N VAL A 706 -11.38 -17.32 40.22
CA VAL A 706 -12.46 -18.30 40.36
C VAL A 706 -13.81 -17.58 40.30
N LEU A 707 -14.57 -17.84 39.24
CA LEU A 707 -15.91 -17.27 39.06
C LEU A 707 -16.94 -18.09 39.85
N GLY A 708 -17.72 -17.43 40.70
CA GLY A 708 -18.87 -18.06 41.35
C GLY A 708 -19.96 -18.45 40.33
N ALA A 709 -20.87 -19.36 40.71
CA ALA A 709 -21.92 -19.85 39.81
C ALA A 709 -22.76 -18.72 39.19
N THR A 710 -23.12 -17.70 39.96
CA THR A 710 -23.86 -16.52 39.49
C THR A 710 -23.05 -15.68 38.50
N GLN A 711 -21.75 -15.49 38.75
CA GLN A 711 -20.87 -14.72 37.88
C GLN A 711 -20.64 -15.44 36.55
N LEU A 712 -20.43 -16.76 36.58
CA LEU A 712 -20.31 -17.58 35.38
C LEU A 712 -21.62 -17.60 34.57
N ALA A 713 -22.78 -17.65 35.24
CA ALA A 713 -24.08 -17.55 34.58
C ALA A 713 -24.29 -16.18 33.93
N ARG A 714 -23.92 -15.08 34.60
CA ARG A 714 -23.95 -13.72 34.04
C ARG A 714 -23.03 -13.62 32.83
N LEU A 715 -21.82 -14.17 32.91
CA LEU A 715 -20.88 -14.16 31.78
C LEU A 715 -21.41 -14.92 30.55
N LYS A 716 -22.04 -16.08 30.77
CA LYS A 716 -22.74 -16.82 29.71
C LYS A 716 -23.91 -16.05 29.11
N ALA A 717 -24.63 -15.26 29.91
CA ALA A 717 -25.71 -14.40 29.43
C ALA A 717 -25.18 -13.20 28.62
N ILE A 718 -24.02 -12.65 28.98
CA ILE A 718 -23.34 -11.59 28.21
C ILE A 718 -22.85 -12.13 26.84
N PHE A 719 -22.39 -13.39 26.82
CA PHE A 719 -21.85 -14.03 25.62
C PHE A 719 -22.65 -15.29 25.24
N PRO A 720 -23.92 -15.15 24.81
CA PRO A 720 -24.78 -16.31 24.54
C PRO A 720 -24.28 -17.15 23.36
N ALA A 721 -23.58 -16.54 22.41
CA ALA A 721 -22.93 -17.22 21.28
C ALA A 721 -21.50 -17.71 21.58
N GLY A 722 -20.98 -17.43 22.78
CA GLY A 722 -19.60 -17.69 23.17
C GLY A 722 -18.66 -16.48 23.04
N VAL A 723 -17.41 -16.72 23.40
CA VAL A 723 -16.30 -15.74 23.41
C VAL A 723 -15.29 -16.06 22.32
N CYS A 724 -14.48 -15.10 21.92
CA CYS A 724 -13.47 -15.31 20.89
C CYS A 724 -12.49 -16.44 21.24
N ASP A 725 -12.35 -17.39 20.33
CA ASP A 725 -11.26 -18.35 20.29
C ASP A 725 -10.14 -17.80 19.40
N TRP A 726 -9.26 -17.01 20.00
CA TRP A 726 -8.12 -16.41 19.29
C TRP A 726 -7.08 -17.44 18.83
N SER A 727 -7.19 -18.72 19.21
CA SER A 727 -6.31 -19.79 18.70
C SER A 727 -6.69 -20.24 17.28
N LYS A 728 -7.93 -20.01 16.84
CA LYS A 728 -8.43 -20.39 15.51
C LYS A 728 -8.26 -19.27 14.50
N ALA A 729 -8.30 -19.61 13.21
CA ALA A 729 -8.39 -18.61 12.15
C ALA A 729 -9.67 -17.77 12.31
N GLY A 730 -9.62 -16.53 11.82
CA GLY A 730 -10.82 -15.68 11.76
C GLY A 730 -11.87 -16.26 10.82
N VAL A 731 -13.14 -15.90 11.05
CA VAL A 731 -14.25 -16.30 10.17
C VAL A 731 -14.00 -15.73 8.77
N ASN A 732 -14.04 -16.59 7.76
CA ASN A 732 -13.72 -16.28 6.36
C ASN A 732 -12.37 -15.59 6.14
N GLN A 733 -11.41 -15.78 7.05
CA GLN A 733 -10.04 -15.36 6.83
C GLN A 733 -9.47 -16.12 5.63
N ALA A 734 -8.96 -15.38 4.66
CA ALA A 734 -8.48 -15.91 3.38
C ALA A 734 -7.12 -15.30 3.00
N PRO A 735 -6.33 -15.95 2.14
CA PRO A 735 -5.18 -15.30 1.52
C PRO A 735 -5.61 -14.21 0.54
N VAL A 736 -4.70 -13.27 0.26
CA VAL A 736 -4.89 -12.29 -0.81
C VAL A 736 -4.93 -13.02 -2.15
N VAL A 737 -5.81 -12.59 -3.04
CA VAL A 737 -5.84 -13.05 -4.43
C VAL A 737 -4.93 -12.11 -5.22
N PRO A 738 -3.85 -12.57 -5.87
CA PRO A 738 -2.98 -11.71 -6.67
C PRO A 738 -3.74 -11.06 -7.83
N TYR A 739 -3.53 -9.76 -8.04
CA TYR A 739 -4.28 -8.94 -9.00
C TYR A 739 -5.80 -9.12 -8.84
N PRO A 740 -6.36 -8.91 -7.64
CA PRO A 740 -7.77 -9.12 -7.42
C PRO A 740 -8.56 -8.18 -8.34
N SER A 741 -9.64 -8.69 -8.92
CA SER A 741 -10.58 -7.85 -9.66
C SER A 741 -11.92 -7.82 -8.97
N VAL A 742 -12.47 -6.62 -8.80
CA VAL A 742 -13.88 -6.41 -8.42
C VAL A 742 -14.71 -5.93 -9.63
N GLY A 743 -14.25 -6.31 -10.83
CA GLY A 743 -14.66 -5.87 -12.16
C GLY A 743 -13.70 -4.81 -12.74
N PRO A 744 -13.64 -4.55 -14.06
CA PRO A 744 -14.22 -5.25 -15.21
C PRO A 744 -13.44 -6.49 -15.69
N SER A 745 -12.19 -6.68 -15.26
CA SER A 745 -11.45 -7.88 -15.63
C SER A 745 -12.07 -9.14 -15.03
N ARG A 746 -12.10 -10.22 -15.82
CA ARG A 746 -12.57 -11.54 -15.39
C ARG A 746 -11.43 -12.39 -14.80
N VAL A 747 -10.19 -11.97 -15.00
CA VAL A 747 -9.02 -12.66 -14.42
C VAL A 747 -8.94 -12.31 -12.94
N ASN A 748 -8.85 -13.34 -12.10
CA ASN A 748 -8.77 -13.21 -10.64
C ASN A 748 -9.93 -12.39 -10.04
N ALA A 749 -11.14 -12.53 -10.62
CA ALA A 749 -12.35 -11.89 -10.11
C ALA A 749 -12.73 -12.48 -8.74
N ILE A 750 -12.81 -11.62 -7.72
CA ILE A 750 -13.20 -12.01 -6.35
C ILE A 750 -14.65 -11.65 -6.04
N PHE A 751 -15.20 -10.69 -6.79
CA PHE A 751 -16.55 -10.19 -6.62
C PHE A 751 -16.95 -9.37 -7.86
N ASP A 752 -18.22 -9.39 -8.25
CA ASP A 752 -18.75 -8.53 -9.31
C ASP A 752 -19.84 -7.63 -8.73
N ILE A 753 -19.46 -6.40 -8.34
CA ILE A 753 -20.40 -5.42 -7.79
C ILE A 753 -21.44 -4.96 -8.83
N THR A 754 -21.20 -5.19 -10.13
CA THR A 754 -22.16 -4.81 -11.18
C THR A 754 -23.32 -5.80 -11.31
N ALA A 755 -23.21 -6.97 -10.68
CA ALA A 755 -24.23 -7.99 -10.63
C ALA A 755 -25.13 -7.93 -9.37
N GLN A 756 -24.85 -6.99 -8.44
CA GLN A 756 -25.72 -6.65 -7.31
C GLN A 756 -26.65 -5.49 -7.67
#